data_AF-A0A8J6RNI1-F1
#
_entry.id   AF-A0A8J6RNI1-F1
#
_cell.length_a   1.000
_cell.length_b   1.000
_cell.length_c   1.000
_cell.angle_alpha   90.00
_cell.angle_beta   90.00
_cell.angle_gamma   90.00
#
_symmetry.space_group_name_H-M   'P 1'
#
loop_
_entity.id
_entity.type
_entity.pdbx_description
1 polymer ?
#
loop_
_entity_poly.entity_id
_entity_poly.type
_entity_poly.pdbx_seq_one_letter_code
_entity_poly.pdbx_strand_id
1 'polypeptide(L)'
;MSSPIRFLMCAPDHYDVDYVINPWMEGNIHKSSRDRAVEQWQKLHYVLKDHAIVDLVKPQPGVPDMVFTANAGLVLGDTVVLSRFFHKERQGEEPYFKEWFESQGCTVHELPKDLPFEGAGDALLDREGRWLWAGYGFRSELDSHPYLAKWLDIEVLSLRLMDERFYHLDTCFCPLNGGYLLYYPPAFDSYSNRVIEMRVAPEKRIAIAEADAVNFACNAVNIDSVVVMNKASESLKKRLTDVGFQVIETPLTEFLKAGGAAKCLTLRVTEPVRTEVHEAVSVESRTVRIEGHLLDTGLINRALDLVVENGGSFQVLNFQLGAQRQSTSSAEVKVSAPSHEVMEAILSQLIDLGAVDLPQDERDAKLEPVVQAGVAPDDFYVSTIYPTQVRVNGEWIKVLGQRMDGAIAITDTSNGIVARCKLLRDLEVGDRVVVDVVGIRTVRKTESREVRNTQEFSFMSAGVSSERRVELVVEQVAWELRQVRDQGGKVVVTAGPVVIHTGGGEHLAHLIRQGYVQALLGGNAIAVHDIEQSMMGTSLGVDMKRGVSVRGGHRHHLKVINMIRRCGSIEKAVEQGVVTSGVLYECVRAGVPFSLAGSIRDDGPLPDTQTDMIKAQEEYARLLEGADMILMLSSMLHSIGVGNMTPAGVKMVCVDINPAVVTKLSDRGSVESVGVVTDVGLFLSLLVQQLDKLTSPYQTAHTV
;
A
#
# COMPACT_ATOMS: atom_id res chain seq x y z
N MET A 1 10.83 -11.13 39.58
CA MET A 1 12.02 -11.54 38.82
C MET A 1 11.50 -12.12 37.51
N SER A 2 11.77 -11.50 36.36
CA SER A 2 11.32 -12.04 35.08
C SER A 2 12.02 -13.38 34.84
N SER A 3 11.28 -14.40 34.40
CA SER A 3 11.84 -15.68 33.99
C SER A 3 12.95 -15.46 32.95
N PRO A 4 14.02 -16.29 32.96
CA PRO A 4 15.09 -16.19 31.97
C PRO A 4 14.53 -16.41 30.56
N ILE A 5 15.09 -15.71 29.57
CA ILE A 5 14.66 -15.84 28.17
C ILE A 5 15.07 -17.22 27.66
N ARG A 6 14.13 -17.95 27.04
CA ARG A 6 14.33 -19.26 26.42
C ARG A 6 13.96 -19.22 24.93
N PHE A 7 14.79 -19.84 24.11
CA PHE A 7 14.54 -20.11 22.70
C PHE A 7 14.49 -21.61 22.43
N LEU A 8 13.63 -22.03 21.51
CA LEU A 8 13.66 -23.33 20.87
C LEU A 8 14.44 -23.21 19.55
N MET A 9 15.32 -24.18 19.26
CA MET A 9 16.00 -24.37 17.98
C MET A 9 15.97 -25.85 17.57
N CYS A 10 16.32 -26.16 16.32
CA CYS A 10 16.50 -27.52 15.83
C CYS A 10 17.82 -27.62 15.07
N ALA A 11 18.61 -28.66 15.35
CA ALA A 11 19.92 -28.87 14.70
C ALA A 11 19.77 -29.28 13.21
N PRO A 12 20.69 -28.88 12.32
CA PRO A 12 20.60 -29.11 10.89
C PRO A 12 21.08 -30.50 10.44
N ASP A 13 20.89 -31.54 11.27
CA ASP A 13 21.40 -32.90 11.04
C ASP A 13 20.85 -33.52 9.74
N HIS A 14 19.61 -33.17 9.40
CA HIS A 14 18.89 -33.60 8.21
C HIS A 14 18.57 -32.45 7.25
N TYR A 15 19.20 -31.29 7.43
CA TYR A 15 18.97 -30.12 6.57
C TYR A 15 19.49 -30.36 5.14
N ASP A 16 18.68 -29.97 4.16
CA ASP A 16 18.99 -29.76 2.75
C ASP A 16 17.86 -28.92 2.12
N VAL A 17 18.03 -28.47 0.87
CA VAL A 17 16.95 -27.93 0.05
C VAL A 17 16.43 -29.06 -0.85
N ASP A 18 15.37 -29.74 -0.41
CA ASP A 18 14.81 -30.91 -1.11
C ASP A 18 13.72 -30.55 -2.14
N TYR A 19 13.14 -29.36 -2.02
CA TYR A 19 12.00 -28.89 -2.81
C TYR A 19 12.00 -27.36 -2.94
N VAL A 20 11.04 -26.81 -3.69
CA VAL A 20 10.83 -25.37 -3.85
C VAL A 20 9.42 -25.01 -3.43
N ILE A 21 9.30 -24.26 -2.33
CA ILE A 21 8.04 -23.74 -1.79
C ILE A 21 8.10 -22.23 -1.51
N ASN A 22 9.20 -21.58 -1.92
CA ASN A 22 9.38 -20.14 -1.89
C ASN A 22 10.44 -19.73 -2.95
N PRO A 23 10.50 -18.43 -3.34
CA PRO A 23 11.40 -17.98 -4.39
C PRO A 23 12.90 -18.15 -4.10
N TRP A 24 13.31 -18.22 -2.83
CA TRP A 24 14.72 -18.37 -2.46
C TRP A 24 15.25 -19.78 -2.70
N MET A 25 14.37 -20.79 -2.62
CA MET A 25 14.70 -22.19 -2.91
C MET A 25 14.90 -22.45 -4.41
N GLU A 26 14.38 -21.57 -5.26
CA GLU A 26 14.46 -21.72 -6.71
C GLU A 26 15.93 -21.82 -7.17
N GLY A 27 16.25 -22.87 -7.92
CA GLY A 27 17.62 -23.15 -8.36
C GLY A 27 18.59 -23.56 -7.25
N ASN A 28 18.16 -23.78 -6.00
CA ASN A 28 19.01 -24.18 -4.87
C ASN A 28 18.84 -25.64 -4.42
N ILE A 29 17.97 -26.44 -5.06
CA ILE A 29 17.77 -27.86 -4.75
C ILE A 29 19.11 -28.62 -4.74
N HIS A 30 19.37 -29.31 -3.64
CA HIS A 30 20.61 -30.07 -3.37
C HIS A 30 21.92 -29.27 -3.53
N LYS A 31 21.86 -27.93 -3.41
CA LYS A 31 23.04 -27.04 -3.40
C LYS A 31 23.41 -26.58 -2.00
N SER A 32 22.77 -27.13 -0.96
CA SER A 32 23.15 -26.88 0.43
C SER A 32 24.43 -27.63 0.77
N SER A 33 25.37 -26.96 1.46
CA SER A 33 26.52 -27.62 2.07
C SER A 33 26.22 -27.89 3.53
N ARG A 34 25.92 -29.15 3.87
CA ARG A 34 25.56 -29.53 5.24
C ARG A 34 26.64 -29.18 6.26
N ASP A 35 27.92 -29.40 5.94
CA ASP A 35 29.02 -29.05 6.84
C ASP A 35 29.05 -27.54 7.15
N ARG A 36 28.86 -26.71 6.12
CA ARG A 36 28.76 -25.24 6.30
C ARG A 36 27.48 -24.85 7.05
N ALA A 37 26.36 -25.51 6.79
CA ALA A 37 25.12 -25.26 7.50
C ALA A 37 25.26 -25.58 9.01
N VAL A 38 25.90 -26.70 9.35
CA VAL A 38 26.24 -27.06 10.74
C VAL A 38 27.13 -26.00 11.37
N GLU A 39 28.22 -25.58 10.69
CA GLU A 39 29.12 -24.54 11.20
C GLU A 39 28.38 -23.21 11.47
N GLN A 40 27.57 -22.77 10.51
CA GLN A 40 26.81 -21.52 10.60
C GLN A 40 25.75 -21.57 11.71
N TRP A 41 25.02 -22.67 11.80
CA TRP A 41 24.03 -22.90 12.85
C TRP A 41 24.67 -22.95 14.24
N GLN A 42 25.81 -23.64 14.38
CA GLN A 42 26.53 -23.71 15.65
C GLN A 42 26.98 -22.33 16.12
N LYS A 43 27.48 -21.47 15.21
CA LYS A 43 27.85 -20.09 15.55
C LYS A 43 26.65 -19.30 16.08
N LEU A 44 25.50 -19.36 15.42
CA LEU A 44 24.27 -18.74 15.91
C LEU A 44 23.87 -19.29 17.28
N HIS A 45 23.85 -20.61 17.44
CA HIS A 45 23.50 -21.27 18.69
C HIS A 45 24.45 -20.88 19.84
N TYR A 46 25.77 -20.75 19.60
CA TYR A 46 26.72 -20.26 20.60
C TYR A 46 26.45 -18.81 20.99
N VAL A 47 26.29 -17.92 20.01
CA VAL A 47 25.97 -16.51 20.27
C VAL A 47 24.68 -16.39 21.11
N LEU A 48 23.64 -17.16 20.80
CA LEU A 48 22.40 -17.12 21.56
C LEU A 48 22.55 -17.70 22.97
N LYS A 49 23.34 -18.77 23.15
CA LYS A 49 23.61 -19.35 24.48
C LYS A 49 24.34 -18.42 25.43
N ASP A 50 25.11 -17.47 24.92
CA ASP A 50 25.79 -16.45 25.73
C ASP A 50 24.79 -15.43 26.31
N HIS A 51 23.57 -15.36 25.78
CA HIS A 51 22.56 -14.36 26.15
C HIS A 51 21.23 -14.95 26.63
N ALA A 52 20.93 -16.21 26.33
CA ALA A 52 19.65 -16.85 26.64
C ALA A 52 19.80 -18.37 26.79
N ILE A 53 18.76 -19.01 27.34
CA ILE A 53 18.65 -20.47 27.34
C ILE A 53 18.20 -20.92 25.96
N VAL A 54 18.80 -22.00 25.44
CA VAL A 54 18.44 -22.58 24.15
C VAL A 54 18.10 -24.05 24.32
N ASP A 55 16.82 -24.37 24.14
CA ASP A 55 16.26 -25.72 24.07
C ASP A 55 16.31 -26.24 22.64
N LEU A 56 16.40 -27.57 22.49
CA LEU A 56 16.48 -28.22 21.18
C LEU A 56 15.36 -29.23 20.99
N VAL A 57 14.68 -29.15 19.84
CA VAL A 57 13.85 -30.26 19.35
C VAL A 57 14.73 -31.24 18.58
N LYS A 58 14.38 -32.52 18.64
CA LYS A 58 15.11 -33.58 17.93
C LYS A 58 14.86 -33.46 16.42
N PRO A 59 15.90 -33.35 15.58
CA PRO A 59 15.74 -33.31 14.13
C PRO A 59 15.21 -34.65 13.61
N GLN A 60 14.41 -34.60 12.54
CA GLN A 60 13.78 -35.78 11.95
C GLN A 60 14.14 -35.92 10.46
N PRO A 61 14.43 -37.14 9.98
CA PRO A 61 14.66 -37.37 8.55
C PRO A 61 13.41 -37.06 7.71
N GLY A 62 13.60 -36.49 6.52
CA GLY A 62 12.53 -36.23 5.55
C GLY A 62 11.72 -34.95 5.79
N VAL A 63 12.04 -34.18 6.83
CA VAL A 63 11.49 -32.84 7.10
C VAL A 63 12.65 -31.84 7.29
N PRO A 64 13.37 -31.48 6.22
CA PRO A 64 14.60 -30.69 6.31
C PRO A 64 14.39 -29.30 6.90
N ASP A 65 13.21 -28.72 6.71
CA ASP A 65 12.83 -27.38 7.19
C ASP A 65 12.47 -27.33 8.67
N MET A 66 12.52 -28.46 9.40
CA MET A 66 12.29 -28.51 10.85
C MET A 66 13.30 -27.65 11.64
N VAL A 67 14.44 -27.29 11.01
CA VAL A 67 15.39 -26.28 11.52
C VAL A 67 14.76 -24.91 11.75
N PHE A 68 13.72 -24.56 10.99
CA PHE A 68 13.02 -23.28 11.06
C PHE A 68 11.92 -23.29 12.13
N THR A 69 12.36 -23.36 13.38
CA THR A 69 11.50 -23.46 14.56
C THR A 69 10.61 -22.24 14.80
N ALA A 70 10.90 -21.08 14.20
CA ALA A 70 9.98 -19.93 14.23
C ALA A 70 8.58 -20.31 13.72
N ASN A 71 8.50 -21.26 12.79
CA ASN A 71 7.24 -21.72 12.23
C ASN A 71 6.62 -22.89 13.00
N ALA A 72 7.13 -23.28 14.17
CA ALA A 72 6.53 -24.36 14.96
C ALA A 72 5.16 -23.99 15.53
N GLY A 73 4.98 -22.72 15.88
CA GLY A 73 3.74 -22.16 16.43
C GLY A 73 3.98 -20.76 16.97
N LEU A 74 2.97 -20.20 17.63
CA LEU A 74 3.04 -18.91 18.30
C LEU A 74 2.76 -19.08 19.79
N VAL A 75 3.72 -18.67 20.62
CA VAL A 75 3.68 -18.85 22.09
C VAL A 75 3.40 -17.52 22.77
N LEU A 76 2.45 -17.51 23.72
CA LEU A 76 2.24 -16.41 24.66
C LEU A 76 1.83 -16.97 26.03
N GLY A 77 2.63 -16.71 27.06
CA GLY A 77 2.44 -17.32 28.38
C GLY A 77 2.57 -18.85 28.31
N ASP A 78 1.56 -19.54 28.84
CA ASP A 78 1.49 -21.01 28.85
C ASP A 78 0.71 -21.57 27.65
N THR A 79 0.29 -20.71 26.72
CA THR A 79 -0.53 -21.09 25.56
C THR A 79 0.28 -21.04 24.27
N VAL A 80 0.03 -22.01 23.39
CA VAL A 80 0.59 -22.03 22.03
C VAL A 80 -0.50 -22.29 21.00
N VAL A 81 -0.50 -21.50 19.93
CA VAL A 81 -1.23 -21.85 18.70
C VAL A 81 -0.26 -22.59 17.80
N LEU A 82 -0.50 -23.88 17.59
CA LEU A 82 0.32 -24.72 16.72
C LEU A 82 0.18 -24.26 15.27
N SER A 83 1.28 -24.27 14.54
CA SER A 83 1.25 -24.00 13.11
C SER A 83 0.48 -25.06 12.34
N ARG A 84 -0.16 -24.61 11.26
CA ARG A 84 -0.79 -25.43 10.23
C ARG A 84 -0.17 -25.01 8.89
N PHE A 85 0.70 -25.84 8.33
CA PHE A 85 1.49 -25.43 7.17
C PHE A 85 0.68 -25.43 5.88
N PHE A 86 0.87 -24.41 5.05
CA PHE A 86 0.22 -24.31 3.74
C PHE A 86 0.72 -25.41 2.79
N HIS A 87 2.03 -25.63 2.78
CA HIS A 87 2.67 -26.63 1.93
C HIS A 87 2.75 -28.01 2.60
N LYS A 88 2.30 -29.05 1.89
CA LYS A 88 2.36 -30.46 2.33
C LYS A 88 3.77 -30.91 2.71
N GLU A 89 4.78 -30.32 2.09
CA GLU A 89 6.21 -30.59 2.32
C GLU A 89 6.64 -30.33 3.76
N ARG A 90 5.97 -29.39 4.46
CA ARG A 90 6.24 -29.03 5.87
C ARG A 90 5.20 -29.55 6.85
N GLN A 91 4.04 -30.01 6.40
CA GLN A 91 2.98 -30.56 7.27
C GLN A 91 3.44 -31.78 8.09
N GLY A 92 4.49 -32.48 7.63
CA GLY A 92 5.11 -33.57 8.39
C GLY A 92 5.83 -33.12 9.67
N GLU A 93 6.08 -31.83 9.85
CA GLU A 93 6.73 -31.24 11.03
C GLU A 93 5.76 -31.07 12.22
N GLU A 94 4.47 -30.84 11.93
CA GLU A 94 3.43 -30.49 12.92
C GLU A 94 3.38 -31.47 14.12
N PRO A 95 3.42 -32.80 13.94
CA PRO A 95 3.34 -33.73 15.07
C PRO A 95 4.52 -33.62 16.03
N TYR A 96 5.72 -33.34 15.52
CA TYR A 96 6.94 -33.24 16.32
C TYR A 96 6.98 -31.94 17.12
N PHE A 97 6.53 -30.83 16.52
CA PHE A 97 6.39 -29.57 17.25
C PHE A 97 5.30 -29.67 18.32
N LYS A 98 4.16 -30.30 18.00
CA LYS A 98 3.10 -30.57 18.98
C LYS A 98 3.61 -31.38 20.17
N GLU A 99 4.28 -32.50 19.91
CA GLU A 99 4.87 -33.34 20.96
C GLU A 99 5.83 -32.54 21.85
N TRP A 100 6.67 -31.69 21.25
CA TRP A 100 7.57 -30.83 22.01
C TRP A 100 6.81 -29.87 22.92
N PHE A 101 5.82 -29.14 22.42
CA PHE A 101 5.04 -28.18 23.23
C PHE A 101 4.27 -28.86 24.36
N GLU A 102 3.63 -30.00 24.09
CA GLU A 102 2.92 -30.79 25.13
C GLU A 102 3.88 -31.26 26.22
N SER A 103 5.12 -31.66 25.84
CA SER A 103 6.15 -32.08 26.80
C SER A 103 6.64 -30.94 27.71
N GLN A 104 6.54 -29.69 27.25
CA GLN A 104 6.88 -28.50 28.03
C GLN A 104 5.72 -27.98 28.89
N GLY A 105 4.55 -28.63 28.83
CA GLY A 105 3.37 -28.26 29.60
C GLY A 105 2.56 -27.09 29.00
N CYS A 106 2.78 -26.75 27.74
CA CYS A 106 2.00 -25.72 27.05
C CYS A 106 0.57 -26.21 26.74
N THR A 107 -0.41 -25.31 26.82
CA THR A 107 -1.76 -25.54 26.30
C THR A 107 -1.75 -25.33 24.79
N VAL A 108 -1.92 -26.40 24.03
CA VAL A 108 -1.82 -26.37 22.57
C VAL A 108 -3.21 -26.21 21.93
N HIS A 109 -3.37 -25.15 21.13
CA HIS A 109 -4.52 -24.95 20.26
C HIS A 109 -4.17 -25.28 18.81
N GLU A 110 -5.07 -25.99 18.14
CA GLU A 110 -4.95 -26.35 16.72
C GLU A 110 -6.03 -25.66 15.91
N LEU A 111 -5.62 -25.00 14.83
CA LEU A 111 -6.55 -24.42 13.84
C LEU A 111 -7.27 -25.52 13.05
N PRO A 112 -8.41 -25.19 12.40
CA PRO A 112 -9.00 -26.04 11.38
C PRO A 112 -7.95 -26.51 10.36
N LYS A 113 -8.06 -27.75 9.89
CA LYS A 113 -7.01 -28.39 9.06
C LYS A 113 -6.66 -27.62 7.78
N ASP A 114 -7.65 -26.99 7.17
CA ASP A 114 -7.52 -26.25 5.92
C ASP A 114 -7.35 -24.74 6.14
N LEU A 115 -7.07 -24.31 7.38
CA LEU A 115 -6.82 -22.91 7.73
C LEU A 115 -5.34 -22.74 8.13
N PRO A 116 -4.46 -22.41 7.16
CA PRO A 116 -3.02 -22.34 7.40
C PRO A 116 -2.63 -21.13 8.25
N PHE A 117 -1.59 -21.34 9.05
CA PHE A 117 -0.94 -20.35 9.90
C PHE A 117 0.47 -20.86 10.23
N GLU A 118 1.51 -20.05 10.01
CA GLU A 118 2.91 -20.50 10.11
C GLU A 118 3.67 -19.86 11.27
N GLY A 119 2.98 -19.69 12.41
CA GLY A 119 3.58 -19.46 13.72
C GLY A 119 4.24 -18.10 13.89
N ALA A 120 5.28 -18.04 14.71
CA ALA A 120 6.02 -16.81 14.99
C ALA A 120 6.86 -16.28 13.79
N GLY A 121 6.93 -17.02 12.69
CA GLY A 121 7.42 -16.50 11.42
C GLY A 121 6.43 -15.52 10.78
N ASP A 122 5.13 -15.76 10.93
CA ASP A 122 4.07 -14.89 10.40
C ASP A 122 3.40 -14.03 11.47
N ALA A 123 3.60 -14.28 12.75
CA ALA A 123 3.01 -13.48 13.82
C ALA A 123 4.04 -13.07 14.87
N LEU A 124 4.30 -11.77 14.98
CA LEU A 124 5.35 -11.20 15.82
C LEU A 124 4.76 -10.33 16.91
N LEU A 125 5.09 -10.65 18.16
CA LEU A 125 4.71 -9.84 19.30
C LEU A 125 5.45 -8.50 19.30
N ASP A 126 4.72 -7.43 19.60
CA ASP A 126 5.34 -6.21 20.10
C ASP A 126 6.22 -6.55 21.33
N ARG A 127 7.46 -6.06 21.38
CA ARG A 127 8.41 -6.47 22.44
C ARG A 127 7.99 -6.02 23.83
N GLU A 128 7.14 -5.00 23.93
CA GLU A 128 6.55 -4.57 25.20
C GLU A 128 5.30 -5.38 25.57
N GLY A 129 4.82 -6.27 24.70
CA GLY A 129 3.67 -7.15 24.93
C GLY A 129 2.33 -6.45 24.77
N ARG A 130 2.26 -5.36 23.97
CA ARG A 130 1.03 -4.56 23.81
C ARG A 130 0.02 -5.19 22.85
N TRP A 131 0.50 -5.79 21.77
CA TRP A 131 -0.31 -6.42 20.72
C TRP A 131 0.54 -7.41 19.90
N LEU A 132 -0.12 -8.15 19.02
CA LEU A 132 0.45 -9.07 18.05
C LEU A 132 0.33 -8.49 16.63
N TRP A 133 1.43 -8.48 15.89
CA TRP A 133 1.44 -8.22 14.46
C TRP A 133 1.29 -9.55 13.71
N ALA A 134 0.27 -9.70 12.86
CA ALA A 134 0.03 -10.94 12.12
C ALA A 134 0.03 -10.69 10.60
N GLY A 135 0.93 -11.37 9.91
CA GLY A 135 1.13 -11.33 8.47
C GLY A 135 0.17 -12.27 7.74
N TYR A 136 -0.35 -11.84 6.59
CA TYR A 136 -1.10 -12.69 5.67
C TYR A 136 -0.78 -12.33 4.21
N GLY A 137 -1.09 -13.24 3.29
CA GLY A 137 -0.98 -13.01 1.84
C GLY A 137 -0.37 -14.17 1.07
N PHE A 138 0.61 -14.87 1.66
CA PHE A 138 1.29 -15.99 1.02
C PHE A 138 1.16 -17.31 1.78
N ARG A 139 1.24 -17.28 3.11
CA ARG A 139 1.32 -18.48 3.96
C ARG A 139 0.14 -18.55 4.92
N SER A 140 0.12 -17.67 5.92
CA SER A 140 -0.99 -17.58 6.88
C SER A 140 -2.23 -16.95 6.25
N GLU A 141 -3.40 -17.53 6.53
CA GLU A 141 -4.69 -16.98 6.10
C GLU A 141 -5.18 -15.89 7.05
N LEU A 142 -5.80 -14.84 6.50
CA LEU A 142 -6.39 -13.74 7.27
C LEU A 142 -7.41 -14.24 8.31
N ASP A 143 -8.15 -15.29 7.96
CA ASP A 143 -9.16 -15.92 8.81
C ASP A 143 -8.57 -16.64 10.04
N SER A 144 -7.25 -16.83 10.12
CA SER A 144 -6.58 -17.37 11.30
C SER A 144 -6.45 -16.31 12.42
N HIS A 145 -6.41 -15.02 12.08
CA HIS A 145 -6.10 -13.95 13.04
C HIS A 145 -7.12 -13.81 14.19
N PRO A 146 -8.44 -13.95 13.98
CA PRO A 146 -9.40 -13.97 15.08
C PRO A 146 -9.19 -15.13 16.06
N TYR A 147 -8.71 -16.28 15.59
CA TYR A 147 -8.35 -17.40 16.49
C TYR A 147 -7.14 -17.05 17.34
N LEU A 148 -6.14 -16.38 16.78
CA LEU A 148 -4.97 -15.91 17.52
C LEU A 148 -5.38 -14.93 18.63
N ALA A 149 -6.22 -13.95 18.29
CA ALA A 149 -6.71 -12.96 19.24
C ALA A 149 -7.42 -13.62 20.42
N LYS A 150 -8.31 -14.58 20.12
CA LYS A 150 -9.12 -15.29 21.12
C LYS A 150 -8.32 -16.24 21.99
N TRP A 151 -7.46 -17.06 21.40
CA TRP A 151 -6.75 -18.11 22.14
C TRP A 151 -5.57 -17.57 22.94
N LEU A 152 -4.95 -16.47 22.48
CA LEU A 152 -3.84 -15.84 23.17
C LEU A 152 -4.27 -14.61 24.00
N ASP A 153 -5.55 -14.24 23.97
CA ASP A 153 -6.14 -13.07 24.66
C ASP A 153 -5.35 -11.77 24.38
N ILE A 154 -5.14 -11.46 23.10
CA ILE A 154 -4.31 -10.33 22.66
C ILE A 154 -4.95 -9.53 21.52
N GLU A 155 -4.64 -8.23 21.45
CA GLU A 155 -4.96 -7.42 20.26
C GLU A 155 -4.13 -7.90 19.06
N VAL A 156 -4.78 -8.18 17.92
CA VAL A 156 -4.11 -8.64 16.69
C VAL A 156 -4.27 -7.60 15.57
N LEU A 157 -3.12 -7.14 15.05
CA LEU A 157 -3.02 -6.19 13.94
C LEU A 157 -2.59 -6.93 12.68
N SER A 158 -3.45 -6.91 11.66
CA SER A 158 -3.23 -7.64 10.41
C SER A 158 -2.40 -6.82 9.41
N LEU A 159 -1.33 -7.40 8.88
CA LEU A 159 -0.45 -6.81 7.88
C LEU A 159 -0.40 -7.69 6.62
N ARG A 160 -0.66 -7.11 5.46
CA ARG A 160 -0.64 -7.81 4.18
C ARG A 160 0.75 -7.79 3.56
N LEU A 161 1.29 -8.97 3.28
CA LEU A 161 2.55 -9.16 2.56
C LEU A 161 2.30 -9.15 1.05
N MET A 162 3.11 -8.40 0.31
CA MET A 162 2.91 -8.17 -1.13
C MET A 162 4.07 -8.61 -2.02
N ASP A 163 5.22 -8.93 -1.43
CA ASP A 163 6.43 -9.35 -2.14
C ASP A 163 6.74 -10.80 -1.80
N GLU A 164 6.69 -11.69 -2.80
CA GLU A 164 6.90 -13.13 -2.63
C GLU A 164 8.28 -13.48 -2.07
N ARG A 165 9.27 -12.58 -2.20
CA ARG A 165 10.59 -12.74 -1.57
C ARG A 165 10.49 -12.63 -0.05
N PHE A 166 9.51 -11.91 0.46
CA PHE A 166 9.27 -11.70 1.89
C PHE A 166 7.96 -12.37 2.31
N TYR A 167 7.89 -13.69 2.06
CA TYR A 167 6.67 -14.50 2.19
C TYR A 167 6.22 -14.77 3.63
N HIS A 168 7.12 -14.56 4.61
CA HIS A 168 6.81 -14.56 6.04
C HIS A 168 7.04 -13.18 6.63
N LEU A 169 6.23 -12.80 7.62
CA LEU A 169 6.33 -11.48 8.27
C LEU A 169 7.74 -11.22 8.85
N ASP A 170 8.36 -12.21 9.47
CA ASP A 170 9.69 -12.12 10.10
C ASP A 170 10.86 -11.91 9.13
N THR A 171 10.63 -12.01 7.83
CA THR A 171 11.65 -11.75 6.80
C THR A 171 11.77 -10.25 6.48
N CYS A 172 10.72 -9.47 6.78
CA CYS A 172 10.63 -8.05 6.46
C CYS A 172 10.18 -7.17 7.63
N PHE A 173 9.89 -7.74 8.80
CA PHE A 173 9.41 -7.04 9.99
C PHE A 173 10.02 -7.62 11.28
N CYS A 174 10.48 -6.76 12.18
CA CYS A 174 11.12 -7.16 13.43
C CYS A 174 10.88 -6.12 14.54
N PRO A 175 9.91 -6.37 15.44
CA PRO A 175 9.77 -5.60 16.66
C PRO A 175 11.00 -5.76 17.55
N LEU A 176 11.53 -4.64 18.03
CA LEU A 176 12.71 -4.58 18.90
C LEU A 176 12.35 -3.98 20.27
N ASN A 177 13.17 -4.27 21.28
CA ASN A 177 13.01 -3.71 22.62
C ASN A 177 13.00 -2.18 22.62
N GLY A 178 12.32 -1.57 23.59
CA GLY A 178 12.19 -0.11 23.70
C GLY A 178 11.27 0.52 22.63
N GLY A 179 10.37 -0.29 22.06
CA GLY A 179 9.36 0.12 21.10
C GLY A 179 9.89 0.41 19.69
N TYR A 180 11.15 0.04 19.40
CA TYR A 180 11.72 0.18 18.06
C TYR A 180 11.17 -0.86 17.09
N LEU A 181 11.13 -0.52 15.81
CA LEU A 181 10.71 -1.41 14.74
C LEU A 181 11.72 -1.37 13.60
N LEU A 182 12.31 -2.53 13.28
CA LEU A 182 13.10 -2.73 12.08
C LEU A 182 12.22 -3.36 11.00
N TYR A 183 11.99 -2.69 9.87
CA TYR A 183 11.11 -3.21 8.83
C TYR A 183 11.46 -2.71 7.42
N TYR A 184 10.99 -3.43 6.41
CA TYR A 184 11.12 -3.08 4.99
C TYR A 184 9.76 -2.64 4.43
N PRO A 185 9.47 -1.33 4.33
CA PRO A 185 8.16 -0.81 3.94
C PRO A 185 7.59 -1.35 2.60
N PRO A 186 8.40 -1.57 1.54
CA PRO A 186 7.90 -2.08 0.26
C PRO A 186 7.39 -3.53 0.28
N ALA A 187 7.65 -4.31 1.34
CA ALA A 187 7.05 -5.65 1.48
C ALA A 187 5.55 -5.62 1.80
N PHE A 188 5.00 -4.45 2.14
CA PHE A 188 3.63 -4.25 2.61
C PHE A 188 2.81 -3.39 1.64
N ASP A 189 1.50 -3.60 1.61
CA ASP A 189 0.58 -2.68 0.92
C ASP A 189 0.45 -1.32 1.64
N SER A 190 -0.24 -0.38 1.01
CA SER A 190 -0.47 0.97 1.53
C SER A 190 -1.23 0.95 2.86
N TYR A 191 -2.29 0.14 2.98
CA TYR A 191 -3.05 -0.04 4.21
C TYR A 191 -2.16 -0.48 5.38
N SER A 192 -1.37 -1.54 5.18
CA SER A 192 -0.53 -2.13 6.21
C SER A 192 0.60 -1.18 6.63
N ASN A 193 1.19 -0.46 5.67
CA ASN A 193 2.13 0.62 5.99
C ASN A 193 1.46 1.66 6.89
N ARG A 194 0.28 2.17 6.54
CA ARG A 194 -0.42 3.17 7.36
C ARG A 194 -0.71 2.67 8.78
N VAL A 195 -1.09 1.41 8.95
CA VAL A 195 -1.27 0.79 10.29
C VAL A 195 0.03 0.83 11.09
N ILE A 196 1.17 0.47 10.48
CA ILE A 196 2.49 0.54 11.12
C ILE A 196 2.81 1.98 11.56
N GLU A 197 2.59 2.96 10.68
CA GLU A 197 2.94 4.36 10.93
C GLU A 197 2.05 5.02 11.99
N MET A 198 0.79 4.59 12.11
CA MET A 198 -0.12 5.02 13.18
C MET A 198 0.26 4.44 14.55
N ARG A 199 0.83 3.23 14.58
CA ARG A 199 1.13 2.50 15.81
C ARG A 199 2.57 2.71 16.30
N VAL A 200 3.50 3.05 15.42
CA VAL A 200 4.93 3.23 15.73
C VAL A 200 5.40 4.62 15.32
N ALA A 201 5.82 5.40 16.32
CA ALA A 201 6.30 6.77 16.13
C ALA A 201 7.50 6.84 15.15
N PRO A 202 7.63 7.91 14.34
CA PRO A 202 8.70 8.05 13.33
C PRO A 202 10.12 7.78 13.86
N GLU A 203 10.45 8.28 15.05
CA GLU A 203 11.75 8.14 15.71
C GLU A 203 12.06 6.70 16.17
N LYS A 204 11.04 5.84 16.23
CA LYS A 204 11.16 4.41 16.55
C LYS A 204 11.18 3.52 15.32
N ARG A 205 10.89 4.06 14.14
CA ARG A 205 10.86 3.33 12.86
C ARG A 205 12.24 3.31 12.21
N ILE A 206 12.83 2.12 12.11
CA ILE A 206 14.06 1.85 11.38
C ILE A 206 13.68 1.18 10.05
N ALA A 207 13.19 1.98 9.10
CA ALA A 207 12.95 1.52 7.74
C ALA A 207 14.28 1.18 7.04
N ILE A 208 14.42 -0.02 6.48
CA ILE A 208 15.65 -0.47 5.81
C ILE A 208 15.59 -0.35 4.29
N ALA A 209 16.77 -0.30 3.66
CA ALA A 209 16.90 -0.35 2.21
C ALA A 209 16.80 -1.80 1.69
N GLU A 210 16.46 -1.96 0.41
CA GLU A 210 16.32 -3.28 -0.21
C GLU A 210 17.61 -4.11 -0.10
N ALA A 211 18.79 -3.48 -0.21
CA ALA A 211 20.08 -4.16 -0.08
C ALA A 211 20.26 -4.86 1.26
N ASP A 212 19.74 -4.29 2.36
CA ASP A 212 19.73 -4.94 3.68
C ASP A 212 18.60 -5.97 3.78
N ALA A 213 17.43 -5.66 3.22
CA ALA A 213 16.25 -6.54 3.26
C ALA A 213 16.53 -7.90 2.61
N VAL A 214 17.12 -7.93 1.40
CA VAL A 214 17.46 -9.17 0.69
C VAL A 214 18.59 -9.97 1.36
N ASN A 215 19.33 -9.36 2.29
CA ASN A 215 20.30 -10.06 3.15
C ASN A 215 19.68 -10.56 4.48
N PHE A 216 18.34 -10.49 4.60
CA PHE A 216 17.57 -10.90 5.76
C PHE A 216 17.88 -10.08 7.03
N ALA A 217 18.12 -8.77 6.88
CA ALA A 217 18.39 -7.90 8.02
C ALA A 217 17.20 -7.79 9.00
N CYS A 218 15.96 -7.90 8.53
CA CYS A 218 14.77 -7.96 9.41
C CYS A 218 14.64 -9.32 10.10
N ASN A 219 15.23 -10.39 9.57
CA ASN A 219 15.16 -11.72 10.17
C ASN A 219 16.19 -11.86 11.31
N ALA A 220 16.02 -11.00 12.31
CA ALA A 220 16.95 -10.81 13.41
C ALA A 220 16.37 -11.29 14.74
N VAL A 221 17.24 -11.79 15.60
CA VAL A 221 16.91 -12.18 16.98
C VAL A 221 17.27 -11.04 17.91
N ASN A 222 16.29 -10.50 18.62
CA ASN A 222 16.52 -9.47 19.63
C ASN A 222 16.45 -10.05 21.05
N ILE A 223 17.53 -9.85 21.80
CA ILE A 223 17.66 -10.18 23.22
C ILE A 223 18.14 -8.92 23.92
N ASP A 224 17.22 -8.24 24.60
CA ASP A 224 17.47 -6.95 25.24
C ASP A 224 18.07 -5.93 24.26
N SER A 225 19.30 -5.47 24.48
CA SER A 225 20.01 -4.55 23.59
C SER A 225 20.80 -5.25 22.47
N VAL A 226 20.81 -6.58 22.42
CA VAL A 226 21.55 -7.33 21.40
C VAL A 226 20.63 -7.70 20.24
N VAL A 227 21.10 -7.46 19.02
CA VAL A 227 20.41 -7.85 17.78
C VAL A 227 21.35 -8.74 16.96
N VAL A 228 20.98 -10.01 16.82
CA VAL A 228 21.74 -11.02 16.08
C VAL A 228 21.13 -11.23 14.70
N MET A 229 21.92 -11.12 13.64
CA MET A 229 21.44 -11.24 12.26
C MET A 229 22.50 -11.82 11.32
N ASN A 230 22.12 -12.10 10.07
CA ASN A 230 23.03 -12.61 9.05
C ASN A 230 24.09 -11.57 8.64
N LYS A 231 23.63 -10.41 8.16
CA LYS A 231 24.48 -9.33 7.66
C LYS A 231 23.74 -8.00 7.67
N ALA A 232 24.43 -6.91 7.99
CA ALA A 232 23.94 -5.54 7.94
C ALA A 232 24.94 -4.63 7.20
N SER A 233 24.40 -3.64 6.47
CA SER A 233 25.19 -2.54 5.94
C SER A 233 25.75 -1.67 7.07
N GLU A 234 26.84 -0.96 6.80
CA GLU A 234 27.43 -0.02 7.77
C GLU A 234 26.45 1.10 8.17
N SER A 235 25.59 1.51 7.23
CA SER A 235 24.51 2.47 7.51
C SER A 235 23.50 1.91 8.50
N LEU A 236 23.07 0.65 8.30
CA LEU A 236 22.13 0.00 9.21
C LEU A 236 22.74 -0.25 10.59
N LYS A 237 23.98 -0.74 10.66
CA LYS A 237 24.71 -0.92 11.91
C LYS A 237 24.76 0.38 12.70
N LYS A 238 25.15 1.48 12.06
CA LYS A 238 25.22 2.80 12.68
C LYS A 238 23.86 3.22 13.27
N ARG A 239 22.78 3.10 12.49
CA ARG A 239 21.42 3.46 12.94
C ARG A 239 20.96 2.64 14.14
N LEU A 240 21.28 1.36 14.19
CA LEU A 240 20.98 0.48 15.33
C LEU A 240 21.83 0.84 16.56
N THR A 241 23.12 1.09 16.39
CA THR A 241 24.02 1.47 17.48
C THR A 241 23.70 2.84 18.05
N ASP A 242 23.31 3.80 17.21
CA ASP A 242 22.95 5.17 17.62
C ASP A 242 21.74 5.19 18.57
N VAL A 243 20.86 4.19 18.47
CA VAL A 243 19.69 4.02 19.36
C VAL A 243 19.92 2.99 20.47
N GLY A 244 21.15 2.51 20.64
CA GLY A 244 21.57 1.70 21.78
C GLY A 244 21.58 0.19 21.57
N PHE A 245 21.42 -0.32 20.34
CA PHE A 245 21.55 -1.75 20.06
C PHE A 245 23.01 -2.15 19.74
N GLN A 246 23.43 -3.30 20.23
CA GLN A 246 24.64 -3.99 19.80
C GLN A 246 24.28 -4.97 18.68
N VAL A 247 24.87 -4.77 17.51
CA VAL A 247 24.68 -5.67 16.35
C VAL A 247 25.72 -6.78 16.38
N ILE A 248 25.27 -8.04 16.32
CA ILE A 248 26.12 -9.22 16.16
C ILE A 248 25.78 -9.87 14.82
N GLU A 249 26.76 -9.93 13.93
CA GLU A 249 26.63 -10.62 12.65
C GLU A 249 27.15 -12.05 12.76
N THR A 250 26.36 -13.01 12.28
CA THR A 250 26.78 -14.41 12.13
C THR A 250 26.36 -14.90 10.75
N PRO A 251 27.28 -15.39 9.90
CA PRO A 251 26.91 -15.84 8.56
C PRO A 251 25.91 -16.99 8.60
N LEU A 252 24.79 -16.85 7.88
CA LEU A 252 23.72 -17.85 7.78
C LEU A 252 23.37 -18.17 6.31
N THR A 253 24.33 -17.97 5.41
CA THR A 253 24.12 -18.04 3.96
C THR A 253 23.59 -19.39 3.46
N GLU A 254 23.88 -20.49 4.14
CA GLU A 254 23.34 -21.81 3.76
C GLU A 254 21.85 -21.93 4.05
N PHE A 255 21.33 -21.22 5.05
CA PHE A 255 19.90 -21.16 5.38
C PHE A 255 19.15 -20.15 4.52
N LEU A 256 19.83 -19.08 4.05
CA LEU A 256 19.25 -18.14 3.08
C LEU A 256 18.86 -18.86 1.77
N LYS A 257 19.52 -19.95 1.40
CA LYS A 257 19.15 -20.79 0.24
C LYS A 257 17.77 -21.43 0.37
N ALA A 258 17.29 -21.63 1.60
CA ALA A 258 15.94 -22.12 1.89
C ALA A 258 14.96 -20.98 2.21
N GLY A 259 15.42 -19.72 2.21
CA GLY A 259 14.61 -18.54 2.51
C GLY A 259 14.49 -18.19 3.99
N GLY A 260 15.42 -18.65 4.85
CA GLY A 260 15.43 -18.33 6.28
C GLY A 260 16.78 -17.83 6.82
N ALA A 261 16.76 -17.11 7.93
CA ALA A 261 17.99 -16.66 8.62
C ALA A 261 17.86 -16.78 10.15
N ALA A 262 18.38 -15.82 10.91
CA ALA A 262 18.58 -15.96 12.35
C ALA A 262 17.26 -16.14 13.11
N LYS A 263 16.27 -15.28 12.82
CA LYS A 263 14.96 -15.36 13.47
C LYS A 263 14.23 -16.64 13.10
N CYS A 264 14.21 -17.05 11.82
CA CYS A 264 13.54 -18.28 11.38
C CYS A 264 14.05 -19.53 12.13
N LEU A 265 15.35 -19.57 12.44
CA LEU A 265 15.99 -20.68 13.15
C LEU A 265 15.67 -20.72 14.66
N THR A 266 14.90 -19.76 15.17
CA THR A 266 14.62 -19.61 16.61
C THR A 266 13.14 -19.32 16.90
N LEU A 267 12.61 -19.94 17.94
CA LEU A 267 11.32 -19.56 18.52
C LEU A 267 11.51 -19.14 19.97
N ARG A 268 11.15 -17.91 20.32
CA ARG A 268 11.14 -17.49 21.73
C ARG A 268 9.93 -18.10 22.42
N VAL A 269 10.16 -18.92 23.44
CA VAL A 269 9.09 -19.65 24.17
C VAL A 269 8.78 -19.03 25.54
N THR A 270 9.49 -17.97 25.90
CA THR A 270 9.20 -17.15 27.10
C THR A 270 8.84 -15.74 26.67
N GLU A 271 7.56 -15.53 26.41
CA GLU A 271 7.03 -14.23 26.01
C GLU A 271 6.23 -13.59 27.17
N PRO A 272 6.40 -12.28 27.42
CA PRO A 272 5.75 -11.60 28.52
C PRO A 272 4.24 -11.46 28.27
N VAL A 273 3.44 -11.82 29.26
CA VAL A 273 1.99 -11.58 29.24
C VAL A 273 1.68 -10.31 30.02
N ARG A 274 0.91 -9.40 29.42
CA ARG A 274 0.35 -8.23 30.10
C ARG A 274 -1.08 -8.49 30.50
N THR A 275 -1.42 -8.28 31.76
CA THR A 275 -2.78 -8.46 32.29
C THR A 275 -3.79 -7.42 31.82
N GLU A 276 -3.31 -6.31 31.25
CA GLU A 276 -4.13 -5.20 30.75
C GLU A 276 -4.55 -5.38 29.29
N VAL A 277 -3.95 -6.35 28.60
CA VAL A 277 -4.19 -6.62 27.18
C VAL A 277 -5.17 -7.78 27.08
N HIS A 278 -6.15 -7.64 26.18
CA HIS A 278 -7.20 -8.62 25.95
C HIS A 278 -7.45 -8.79 24.46
N GLU A 279 -8.19 -9.85 24.12
CA GLU A 279 -8.68 -10.13 22.77
C GLU A 279 -9.28 -8.88 22.11
N ALA A 280 -8.67 -8.47 21.00
CA ALA A 280 -9.22 -7.49 20.08
C ALA A 280 -8.74 -7.81 18.66
N VAL A 281 -9.63 -7.76 17.68
CA VAL A 281 -9.28 -8.02 16.29
C VAL A 281 -10.05 -7.07 15.39
N SER A 282 -9.36 -6.47 14.42
CA SER A 282 -9.97 -5.58 13.43
C SER A 282 -10.59 -6.32 12.24
N VAL A 283 -10.34 -7.63 12.13
CA VAL A 283 -10.83 -8.46 11.03
C VAL A 283 -12.35 -8.54 11.09
N GLU A 284 -12.99 -8.19 9.99
CA GLU A 284 -14.44 -8.31 9.80
C GLU A 284 -14.75 -9.42 8.80
N SER A 285 -15.89 -10.10 8.98
CA SER A 285 -16.42 -11.05 8.01
C SER A 285 -17.88 -10.74 7.68
N ARG A 286 -18.26 -10.84 6.40
CA ARG A 286 -19.65 -10.74 5.94
C ARG A 286 -19.94 -11.81 4.89
N THR A 287 -21.14 -12.39 4.92
CA THR A 287 -21.58 -13.32 3.87
C THR A 287 -22.38 -12.59 2.82
N VAL A 288 -21.97 -12.73 1.57
CA VAL A 288 -22.69 -12.17 0.41
C VAL A 288 -23.20 -13.31 -0.47
N ARG A 289 -24.33 -13.05 -1.14
CA ARG A 289 -24.89 -13.95 -2.16
C ARG A 289 -24.69 -13.35 -3.54
N ILE A 290 -24.22 -14.18 -4.46
CA ILE A 290 -24.11 -13.84 -5.89
C ILE A 290 -24.91 -14.84 -6.72
N GLU A 291 -25.62 -14.33 -7.73
CA GLU A 291 -26.47 -15.13 -8.61
C GLU A 291 -26.33 -14.70 -10.08
N GLY A 292 -26.29 -15.67 -10.98
CA GLY A 292 -26.16 -15.47 -12.43
C GLY A 292 -25.53 -16.68 -13.12
N HIS A 293 -25.01 -16.49 -14.34
CA HIS A 293 -24.19 -17.47 -15.04
C HIS A 293 -22.74 -17.46 -14.50
N LEU A 294 -22.59 -17.91 -13.25
CA LEU A 294 -21.35 -17.77 -12.46
C LEU A 294 -20.11 -18.38 -13.14
N LEU A 295 -20.24 -19.61 -13.69
CA LEU A 295 -19.13 -20.34 -14.32
C LEU A 295 -18.88 -19.88 -15.76
N ASP A 296 -19.93 -19.76 -16.58
CA ASP A 296 -19.80 -19.47 -18.02
C ASP A 296 -19.22 -18.08 -18.31
N THR A 297 -19.45 -17.12 -17.40
CA THR A 297 -19.04 -15.72 -17.57
C THR A 297 -17.82 -15.36 -16.72
N GLY A 298 -17.36 -16.30 -15.88
CA GLY A 298 -16.33 -16.03 -14.88
C GLY A 298 -16.73 -14.98 -13.84
N LEU A 299 -18.03 -14.74 -13.62
CA LEU A 299 -18.50 -13.76 -12.64
C LEU A 299 -18.04 -14.08 -11.22
N ILE A 300 -18.07 -15.37 -10.83
CA ILE A 300 -17.58 -15.78 -9.51
C ILE A 300 -16.07 -15.54 -9.41
N ASN A 301 -15.27 -15.94 -10.41
CA ASN A 301 -13.82 -15.72 -10.40
C ASN A 301 -13.47 -14.23 -10.27
N ARG A 302 -14.11 -13.37 -11.07
CA ARG A 302 -13.90 -11.91 -10.98
C ARG A 302 -14.23 -11.34 -9.60
N ALA A 303 -15.23 -11.89 -8.91
CA ALA A 303 -15.60 -11.48 -7.56
C ALA A 303 -14.57 -11.94 -6.52
N LEU A 304 -14.08 -13.17 -6.63
CA LEU A 304 -13.06 -13.73 -5.73
C LEU A 304 -11.70 -13.03 -5.92
N ASP A 305 -11.28 -12.81 -7.17
CA ASP A 305 -10.07 -12.05 -7.52
C ASP A 305 -10.14 -10.64 -6.93
N LEU A 306 -11.32 -10.01 -7.01
CA LEU A 306 -11.55 -8.68 -6.45
C LEU A 306 -11.32 -8.66 -4.94
N VAL A 307 -11.85 -9.64 -4.20
CA VAL A 307 -11.68 -9.72 -2.74
C VAL A 307 -10.18 -9.80 -2.39
N VAL A 308 -9.43 -10.69 -3.05
CA VAL A 308 -8.01 -10.90 -2.78
C VAL A 308 -7.18 -9.69 -3.20
N GLU A 309 -7.40 -9.13 -4.39
CA GLU A 309 -6.66 -7.95 -4.89
C GLU A 309 -6.79 -6.76 -3.93
N ASN A 310 -7.98 -6.56 -3.34
CA ASN A 310 -8.27 -5.53 -2.35
C ASN A 310 -7.75 -5.84 -0.93
N GLY A 311 -7.12 -6.99 -0.71
CA GLY A 311 -6.52 -7.36 0.57
C GLY A 311 -7.46 -8.07 1.53
N GLY A 312 -8.62 -8.53 1.06
CA GLY A 312 -9.46 -9.47 1.80
C GLY A 312 -9.08 -10.93 1.56
N SER A 313 -9.81 -11.82 2.21
CA SER A 313 -9.83 -13.27 1.96
C SER A 313 -11.28 -13.73 1.80
N PHE A 314 -11.50 -14.95 1.31
CA PHE A 314 -12.84 -15.48 1.09
C PHE A 314 -12.94 -16.98 1.41
N GLN A 315 -14.17 -17.40 1.70
CA GLN A 315 -14.55 -18.80 1.79
C GLN A 315 -15.89 -19.00 1.08
N VAL A 316 -15.93 -19.86 0.06
CA VAL A 316 -17.20 -20.23 -0.60
C VAL A 316 -17.92 -21.23 0.32
N LEU A 317 -19.06 -20.83 0.86
CA LEU A 317 -19.83 -21.62 1.82
C LEU A 317 -20.68 -22.68 1.12
N ASN A 318 -21.28 -22.31 -0.02
CA ASN A 318 -22.01 -23.23 -0.87
C ASN A 318 -22.05 -22.73 -2.32
N PHE A 319 -22.27 -23.66 -3.25
CA PHE A 319 -22.45 -23.39 -4.66
C PHE A 319 -23.58 -24.26 -5.21
N GLN A 320 -24.67 -23.63 -5.65
CA GLN A 320 -25.83 -24.30 -6.24
C GLN A 320 -25.79 -24.13 -7.75
N LEU A 321 -25.48 -25.22 -8.45
CA LEU A 321 -25.40 -25.24 -9.91
C LEU A 321 -26.80 -25.20 -10.55
N GLY A 322 -26.96 -24.36 -11.56
CA GLY A 322 -28.19 -24.31 -12.36
C GLY A 322 -28.52 -25.65 -13.03
N ALA A 323 -29.81 -26.00 -13.08
CA ALA A 323 -30.26 -27.29 -13.61
C ALA A 323 -29.95 -27.51 -15.10
N GLN A 324 -29.86 -26.43 -15.88
CA GLN A 324 -29.54 -26.42 -17.30
C GLN A 324 -28.52 -25.30 -17.58
N ARG A 325 -27.90 -25.31 -18.77
CA ARG A 325 -26.93 -24.28 -19.18
C ARG A 325 -27.46 -22.85 -19.08
N GLN A 326 -28.76 -22.64 -19.31
CA GLN A 326 -29.40 -21.33 -19.24
C GLN A 326 -30.01 -21.04 -17.85
N SER A 327 -29.88 -21.95 -16.88
CA SER A 327 -30.30 -21.71 -15.51
C SER A 327 -29.25 -20.88 -14.77
N THR A 328 -29.70 -19.99 -13.89
CA THR A 328 -28.80 -19.27 -12.98
C THR A 328 -28.20 -20.24 -11.95
N SER A 329 -26.95 -20.01 -11.60
CA SER A 329 -26.30 -20.61 -10.44
C SER A 329 -26.25 -19.58 -9.32
N SER A 330 -26.21 -20.04 -8.07
CA SER A 330 -26.05 -19.16 -6.90
C SER A 330 -24.90 -19.65 -6.03
N ALA A 331 -24.21 -18.71 -5.40
CA ALA A 331 -23.15 -19.00 -4.45
C ALA A 331 -23.24 -18.05 -3.25
N GLU A 332 -22.98 -18.58 -2.07
CA GLU A 332 -22.81 -17.81 -0.84
C GLU A 332 -21.33 -17.79 -0.49
N VAL A 333 -20.77 -16.60 -0.34
CA VAL A 333 -19.34 -16.38 -0.10
C VAL A 333 -19.18 -15.58 1.18
N LYS A 334 -18.47 -16.15 2.15
CA LYS A 334 -17.98 -15.42 3.32
C LYS A 334 -16.76 -14.62 2.88
N VAL A 335 -16.83 -13.31 2.97
CA VAL A 335 -15.76 -12.37 2.66
C VAL A 335 -15.19 -11.87 3.99
N SER A 336 -13.87 -11.89 4.11
CA SER A 336 -13.15 -11.38 5.29
C SER A 336 -12.20 -10.25 4.88
N ALA A 337 -12.04 -9.25 5.74
CA ALA A 337 -11.18 -8.10 5.49
C ALA A 337 -10.43 -7.71 6.78
N PRO A 338 -9.19 -7.18 6.69
CA PRO A 338 -8.36 -6.84 7.85
C PRO A 338 -8.90 -5.66 8.67
N SER A 339 -9.83 -4.87 8.11
CA SER A 339 -10.53 -3.77 8.78
C SER A 339 -11.83 -3.42 8.07
N HIS A 340 -12.63 -2.61 8.74
CA HIS A 340 -13.85 -2.02 8.20
C HIS A 340 -13.62 -1.26 6.89
N GLU A 341 -12.58 -0.44 6.81
CA GLU A 341 -12.27 0.36 5.61
C GLU A 341 -11.99 -0.53 4.39
N VAL A 342 -11.28 -1.63 4.59
CA VAL A 342 -11.02 -2.61 3.51
C VAL A 342 -12.29 -3.39 3.17
N MET A 343 -13.10 -3.75 4.17
CA MET A 343 -14.41 -4.40 3.96
C MET A 343 -15.33 -3.54 3.08
N GLU A 344 -15.45 -2.24 3.38
CA GLU A 344 -16.24 -1.30 2.60
C GLU A 344 -15.74 -1.16 1.16
N ALA A 345 -14.42 -1.11 0.96
CA ALA A 345 -13.83 -1.07 -0.37
C ALA A 345 -14.19 -2.32 -1.18
N ILE A 346 -14.11 -3.51 -0.58
CA ILE A 346 -14.47 -4.79 -1.20
C ILE A 346 -15.96 -4.84 -1.52
N LEU A 347 -16.82 -4.57 -0.53
CA LEU A 347 -18.27 -4.68 -0.67
C LEU A 347 -18.83 -3.70 -1.69
N SER A 348 -18.30 -2.47 -1.77
CA SER A 348 -18.73 -1.49 -2.79
C SER A 348 -18.59 -2.05 -4.21
N GLN A 349 -17.49 -2.77 -4.46
CA GLN A 349 -17.23 -3.34 -5.78
C GLN A 349 -17.96 -4.66 -6.01
N LEU A 350 -18.19 -5.45 -4.95
CA LEU A 350 -19.04 -6.64 -5.03
C LEU A 350 -20.50 -6.25 -5.31
N ILE A 351 -21.00 -5.17 -4.72
CA ILE A 351 -22.32 -4.58 -5.00
C ILE A 351 -22.43 -4.20 -6.47
N ASP A 352 -21.35 -3.70 -7.07
CA ASP A 352 -21.27 -3.45 -8.50
C ASP A 352 -21.36 -4.75 -9.31
N LEU A 353 -20.58 -5.77 -8.99
CA LEU A 353 -20.72 -7.09 -9.63
C LEU A 353 -22.07 -7.74 -9.36
N GLY A 354 -22.79 -7.23 -8.36
CA GLY A 354 -24.15 -7.56 -8.10
C GLY A 354 -24.42 -8.53 -6.97
N ALA A 355 -23.43 -8.68 -6.10
CA ALA A 355 -23.58 -9.32 -4.82
C ALA A 355 -24.65 -8.58 -3.99
N VAL A 356 -25.39 -9.34 -3.20
CA VAL A 356 -26.41 -8.84 -2.28
C VAL A 356 -26.19 -9.47 -0.91
N ASP A 357 -26.65 -8.79 0.14
CA ASP A 357 -26.74 -9.38 1.46
C ASP A 357 -27.74 -10.55 1.46
N LEU A 358 -27.61 -11.46 2.42
CA LEU A 358 -28.63 -12.47 2.65
C LEU A 358 -29.92 -11.79 3.17
N PRO A 359 -31.13 -12.33 2.86
CA PRO A 359 -32.39 -11.70 3.25
C PRO A 359 -32.51 -11.37 4.75
N GLN A 360 -31.94 -12.21 5.62
CA GLN A 360 -31.92 -12.01 7.07
C GLN A 360 -30.91 -10.95 7.53
N ASP A 361 -29.91 -10.64 6.72
CA ASP A 361 -28.83 -9.70 7.01
C ASP A 361 -29.07 -8.33 6.34
N GLU A 362 -30.12 -8.19 5.51
CA GLU A 362 -30.47 -6.91 4.92
C GLU A 362 -30.78 -5.88 6.02
N ARG A 363 -30.14 -4.72 5.93
CA ARG A 363 -30.34 -3.58 6.84
C ARG A 363 -30.60 -2.30 6.07
N ASP A 364 -31.18 -1.31 6.74
CA ASP A 364 -31.34 0.02 6.17
C ASP A 364 -29.99 0.72 6.02
N ALA A 365 -29.89 1.57 5.00
CA ALA A 365 -28.71 2.38 4.75
C ALA A 365 -28.46 3.34 5.91
N LYS A 366 -27.18 3.49 6.29
CA LYS A 366 -26.78 4.49 7.29
C LYS A 366 -26.85 5.87 6.64
N LEU A 367 -27.44 6.83 7.34
CA LEU A 367 -27.66 8.18 6.84
C LEU A 367 -27.04 9.19 7.80
N GLU A 368 -26.17 10.05 7.30
CA GLU A 368 -25.56 11.13 8.06
C GLU A 368 -25.92 12.50 7.45
N PRO A 369 -26.17 13.53 8.27
CA PRO A 369 -26.55 14.84 7.77
C PRO A 369 -25.34 15.60 7.21
N VAL A 370 -25.56 16.33 6.12
CA VAL A 370 -24.61 17.33 5.62
C VAL A 370 -24.61 18.52 6.56
N VAL A 371 -23.44 18.81 7.14
CA VAL A 371 -23.23 19.94 8.07
C VAL A 371 -22.61 21.17 7.40
N GLN A 372 -22.01 21.00 6.22
CA GLN A 372 -21.37 22.06 5.45
C GLN A 372 -21.80 21.93 3.98
N ALA A 373 -22.29 23.03 3.39
CA ALA A 373 -22.71 23.04 1.99
C ALA A 373 -21.56 22.63 1.07
N GLY A 374 -21.85 21.75 0.12
CA GLY A 374 -20.87 21.26 -0.83
C GLY A 374 -19.87 20.22 -0.28
N VAL A 375 -20.12 19.67 0.91
CA VAL A 375 -19.26 18.69 1.61
C VAL A 375 -20.11 17.52 2.10
N ALA A 376 -19.77 16.31 1.71
CA ALA A 376 -20.40 15.09 2.20
C ALA A 376 -19.91 14.72 3.61
N PRO A 377 -20.72 14.02 4.42
CA PRO A 377 -20.25 13.42 5.68
C PRO A 377 -19.08 12.46 5.45
N ASP A 378 -18.36 12.14 6.52
CA ASP A 378 -17.31 11.12 6.45
C ASP A 378 -17.87 9.78 6.03
N ASP A 379 -17.08 9.09 5.21
CA ASP A 379 -17.43 7.80 4.62
C ASP A 379 -18.74 7.75 3.81
N PHE A 380 -19.07 8.84 3.10
CA PHE A 380 -20.15 8.78 2.12
C PHE A 380 -19.93 7.68 1.06
N TYR A 381 -21.02 7.02 0.67
CA TYR A 381 -21.01 6.07 -0.43
C TYR A 381 -20.78 6.80 -1.77
N VAL A 382 -19.83 6.33 -2.56
CA VAL A 382 -19.51 6.88 -3.88
C VAL A 382 -20.36 6.16 -4.92
N SER A 383 -21.24 6.90 -5.59
CA SER A 383 -22.14 6.34 -6.60
C SER A 383 -21.38 5.90 -7.86
N THR A 384 -21.98 4.97 -8.59
CA THR A 384 -21.43 4.40 -9.83
C THR A 384 -22.31 4.75 -11.02
N ILE A 385 -21.95 4.32 -12.23
CA ILE A 385 -22.78 4.55 -13.43
C ILE A 385 -24.08 3.73 -13.43
N TYR A 386 -24.19 2.74 -12.53
CA TYR A 386 -25.22 1.71 -12.62
C TYR A 386 -26.49 2.08 -11.86
N PRO A 387 -27.67 1.64 -12.34
CA PRO A 387 -28.93 1.84 -11.62
C PRO A 387 -28.83 1.26 -10.20
N THR A 388 -29.00 2.12 -9.21
CA THR A 388 -28.81 1.78 -7.80
C THR A 388 -30.14 1.87 -7.05
N GLN A 389 -30.33 0.98 -6.08
CA GLN A 389 -31.39 1.07 -5.07
C GLN A 389 -30.75 1.17 -3.68
N VAL A 390 -31.40 1.93 -2.80
CA VAL A 390 -31.01 2.08 -1.40
C VAL A 390 -32.18 1.73 -0.49
N ARG A 391 -31.92 1.07 0.62
CA ARG A 391 -32.95 0.65 1.57
C ARG A 391 -33.14 1.69 2.67
N VAL A 392 -34.34 2.24 2.81
CA VAL A 392 -34.68 3.24 3.83
C VAL A 392 -36.01 2.85 4.47
N ASN A 393 -36.06 2.77 5.80
CA ASN A 393 -37.24 2.35 6.57
C ASN A 393 -37.81 1.00 6.10
N GLY A 394 -36.94 0.05 5.76
CA GLY A 394 -37.29 -1.28 5.26
C GLY A 394 -37.61 -1.34 3.76
N GLU A 395 -37.75 -0.23 3.06
CA GLU A 395 -38.15 -0.18 1.64
C GLU A 395 -36.97 0.11 0.70
N TRP A 396 -36.92 -0.61 -0.43
CA TRP A 396 -35.91 -0.39 -1.47
C TRP A 396 -36.34 0.71 -2.45
N ILE A 397 -35.64 1.84 -2.40
CA ILE A 397 -35.94 3.06 -3.16
C ILE A 397 -34.95 3.20 -4.32
N LYS A 398 -35.45 3.48 -5.53
CA LYS A 398 -34.61 3.73 -6.71
C LYS A 398 -33.94 5.09 -6.63
N VAL A 399 -32.62 5.13 -6.86
CA VAL A 399 -31.85 6.37 -6.93
C VAL A 399 -32.15 7.10 -8.25
N LEU A 400 -32.50 8.38 -8.15
CA LEU A 400 -32.76 9.28 -9.28
C LEU A 400 -31.50 10.07 -9.66
N GLY A 401 -31.37 10.43 -10.94
CA GLY A 401 -30.24 11.24 -11.42
C GLY A 401 -28.90 10.53 -11.39
N GLN A 402 -28.90 9.19 -11.52
CA GLN A 402 -27.71 8.35 -11.40
C GLN A 402 -26.53 8.86 -12.26
N ARG A 403 -25.38 8.98 -11.62
CA ARG A 403 -24.09 9.33 -12.19
C ARG A 403 -22.99 8.69 -11.34
N MET A 404 -21.82 8.44 -11.91
CA MET A 404 -20.62 8.13 -11.12
C MET A 404 -20.11 9.34 -10.34
N ASP A 405 -19.32 9.08 -9.30
CA ASP A 405 -18.57 10.08 -8.52
C ASP A 405 -19.45 11.11 -7.81
N GLY A 406 -20.65 10.67 -7.40
CA GLY A 406 -21.59 11.43 -6.59
C GLY A 406 -21.85 10.80 -5.21
N ALA A 407 -22.62 11.51 -4.40
CA ALA A 407 -23.19 11.01 -3.15
C ALA A 407 -24.69 10.74 -3.34
N ILE A 408 -25.27 9.85 -2.53
CA ILE A 408 -26.71 9.59 -2.55
C ILE A 408 -27.37 10.35 -1.39
N ALA A 409 -28.18 11.35 -1.72
CA ALA A 409 -28.94 12.15 -0.75
C ALA A 409 -30.39 11.66 -0.65
N ILE A 410 -30.89 11.56 0.58
CA ILE A 410 -32.23 11.10 0.95
C ILE A 410 -33.03 12.28 1.51
N THR A 411 -34.07 12.66 0.80
CA THR A 411 -35.00 13.74 1.20
C THR A 411 -36.38 13.18 1.48
N ASP A 412 -36.99 13.62 2.58
CA ASP A 412 -38.40 13.35 2.84
C ASP A 412 -39.27 14.40 2.13
N THR A 413 -40.23 13.96 1.33
CA THR A 413 -41.12 14.85 0.56
C THR A 413 -42.58 14.52 0.87
N SER A 414 -43.49 15.42 0.55
CA SER A 414 -44.94 15.17 0.71
C SER A 414 -45.45 13.93 -0.04
N ASN A 415 -44.69 13.47 -1.05
CA ASN A 415 -45.03 12.31 -1.89
C ASN A 415 -44.22 11.05 -1.51
N GLY A 416 -43.51 11.07 -0.37
CA GLY A 416 -42.67 9.98 0.12
C GLY A 416 -41.17 10.28 0.07
N ILE A 417 -40.38 9.25 0.40
CA ILE A 417 -38.92 9.35 0.47
C ILE A 417 -38.34 9.33 -0.96
N VAL A 418 -37.45 10.29 -1.24
CA VAL A 418 -36.76 10.40 -2.53
C VAL A 418 -35.26 10.23 -2.33
N ALA A 419 -34.68 9.27 -3.05
CA ALA A 419 -33.23 9.08 -3.14
C ALA A 419 -32.70 9.71 -4.44
N ARG A 420 -31.71 10.60 -4.34
CA ARG A 420 -31.12 11.30 -5.50
C ARG A 420 -29.59 11.26 -5.44
N CYS A 421 -28.98 10.95 -6.57
CA CYS A 421 -27.55 11.11 -6.77
C CYS A 421 -27.23 12.60 -6.96
N LYS A 422 -26.38 13.18 -6.12
CA LYS A 422 -25.90 14.56 -6.17
C LYS A 422 -24.38 14.60 -6.25
N LEU A 423 -23.81 15.57 -6.96
CA LEU A 423 -22.37 15.82 -6.88
C LEU A 423 -22.03 16.47 -5.54
N LEU A 424 -20.78 16.34 -5.08
CA LEU A 424 -20.35 16.89 -3.79
C LEU A 424 -20.72 18.37 -3.63
N ARG A 425 -20.44 19.20 -4.64
CA ARG A 425 -20.74 20.64 -4.64
C ARG A 425 -22.23 21.00 -4.59
N ASP A 426 -23.12 20.07 -4.90
CA ASP A 426 -24.58 20.27 -4.94
C ASP A 426 -25.27 19.80 -3.64
N LEU A 427 -24.50 19.33 -2.66
CA LEU A 427 -25.01 18.95 -1.34
C LEU A 427 -25.35 20.19 -0.51
N GLU A 428 -26.51 20.18 0.12
CA GLU A 428 -27.01 21.27 0.95
C GLU A 428 -27.04 20.88 2.43
N VAL A 429 -26.90 21.85 3.33
CA VAL A 429 -26.98 21.60 4.77
C VAL A 429 -28.35 21.00 5.11
N GLY A 430 -28.34 19.86 5.81
CA GLY A 430 -29.53 19.11 6.16
C GLY A 430 -29.91 17.99 5.18
N ASP A 431 -29.27 17.89 4.01
CA ASP A 431 -29.35 16.67 3.19
C ASP A 431 -28.88 15.47 4.03
N ARG A 432 -29.63 14.36 4.02
CA ARG A 432 -29.20 13.10 4.65
C ARG A 432 -28.49 12.24 3.61
N VAL A 433 -27.20 12.04 3.74
CA VAL A 433 -26.38 11.33 2.75
C VAL A 433 -26.11 9.90 3.21
N VAL A 434 -26.17 8.95 2.28
CA VAL A 434 -25.83 7.55 2.52
C VAL A 434 -24.33 7.42 2.80
N VAL A 435 -23.99 6.80 3.92
CA VAL A 435 -22.63 6.43 4.34
C VAL A 435 -22.52 4.91 4.51
N ASP A 436 -21.30 4.37 4.62
CA ASP A 436 -21.04 2.92 4.65
C ASP A 436 -21.53 2.26 3.34
N VAL A 437 -21.60 0.94 3.31
CA VAL A 437 -22.00 0.11 2.17
C VAL A 437 -23.29 -0.69 2.42
N VAL A 438 -23.86 -0.55 3.62
CA VAL A 438 -25.07 -1.27 4.04
C VAL A 438 -26.32 -0.74 3.32
N GLY A 439 -27.22 -1.64 2.93
CA GLY A 439 -28.53 -1.26 2.38
C GLY A 439 -28.43 -0.66 0.98
N ILE A 440 -27.43 -1.06 0.20
CA ILE A 440 -27.20 -0.59 -1.18
C ILE A 440 -27.13 -1.81 -2.10
N ARG A 441 -27.79 -1.74 -3.26
CA ARG A 441 -27.67 -2.77 -4.31
C ARG A 441 -27.75 -2.18 -5.71
N THR A 442 -27.06 -2.82 -6.65
CA THR A 442 -27.20 -2.48 -8.08
C THR A 442 -28.27 -3.34 -8.75
N VAL A 443 -29.11 -2.69 -9.57
CA VAL A 443 -30.11 -3.36 -10.40
C VAL A 443 -29.62 -3.35 -11.85
N ARG A 444 -28.85 -4.38 -12.19
CA ARG A 444 -28.31 -4.58 -13.54
C ARG A 444 -29.11 -5.65 -14.28
N LYS A 445 -29.28 -5.49 -15.59
CA LYS A 445 -29.82 -6.59 -16.43
C LYS A 445 -28.79 -7.72 -16.48
N THR A 446 -29.24 -8.96 -16.50
CA THR A 446 -28.41 -10.19 -16.55
C THR A 446 -27.28 -10.07 -17.58
N GLU A 447 -27.60 -9.69 -18.82
CA GLU A 447 -26.64 -9.49 -19.93
C GLU A 447 -25.53 -8.46 -19.63
N SER A 448 -25.79 -7.46 -18.78
CA SER A 448 -24.80 -6.41 -18.45
C SER A 448 -23.83 -6.81 -17.34
N ARG A 449 -24.19 -7.78 -16.49
CA ARG A 449 -23.28 -8.40 -15.51
C ARG A 449 -22.40 -9.48 -16.16
N GLU A 450 -22.96 -10.11 -17.18
CA GLU A 450 -22.50 -11.37 -17.78
C GLU A 450 -21.81 -11.18 -19.13
N VAL A 451 -21.04 -10.09 -19.27
CA VAL A 451 -20.23 -9.86 -20.46
C VAL A 451 -19.14 -10.94 -20.51
N ARG A 452 -19.17 -11.79 -21.55
CA ARG A 452 -18.06 -12.68 -21.88
C ARG A 452 -16.87 -11.83 -22.26
N ASN A 453 -15.75 -11.99 -21.56
CA ASN A 453 -14.47 -11.41 -21.96
C ASN A 453 -14.02 -12.07 -23.27
N THR A 454 -14.22 -11.40 -24.40
CA THR A 454 -13.53 -11.72 -25.67
C THR A 454 -12.58 -10.61 -26.11
N GLN A 455 -12.32 -9.59 -25.29
CA GLN A 455 -11.33 -8.55 -25.61
C GLN A 455 -10.51 -8.20 -24.37
N GLU A 456 -9.28 -8.71 -24.30
CA GLU A 456 -8.20 -8.08 -23.56
C GLU A 456 -7.94 -6.71 -24.22
N PHE A 457 -8.48 -5.66 -23.61
CA PHE A 457 -8.09 -4.30 -23.94
C PHE A 457 -6.87 -3.94 -23.09
N SER A 458 -5.69 -4.12 -23.66
CA SER A 458 -4.42 -3.69 -23.08
C SER A 458 -4.06 -2.30 -23.60
N PHE A 459 -3.78 -1.36 -22.69
CA PHE A 459 -3.05 -0.14 -23.02
C PHE A 459 -1.54 -0.42 -22.88
N MET A 460 -0.75 0.11 -23.81
CA MET A 460 0.73 0.22 -23.77
C MET A 460 1.57 -0.91 -24.39
N SER A 461 1.24 -1.31 -25.62
CA SER A 461 2.17 -2.01 -26.52
C SER A 461 2.46 -1.16 -27.77
N ALA A 462 3.07 0.01 -27.55
CA ALA A 462 3.68 0.79 -28.62
C ALA A 462 4.98 1.40 -28.10
N GLY A 463 6.08 0.68 -28.29
CA GLY A 463 7.41 1.26 -28.15
C GLY A 463 7.59 2.34 -29.22
N VAL A 464 7.83 3.58 -28.80
CA VAL A 464 8.24 4.66 -29.70
C VAL A 464 9.64 5.09 -29.29
N SER A 465 10.54 4.97 -30.27
CA SER A 465 11.99 5.15 -30.22
C SER A 465 12.42 6.60 -29.92
N SER A 466 13.45 6.77 -29.08
CA SER A 466 14.12 8.04 -28.75
C SER A 466 15.48 8.15 -29.46
N GLU A 467 15.53 8.72 -30.67
CA GLU A 467 16.80 8.99 -31.37
C GLU A 467 17.64 10.16 -30.76
N ARG A 468 17.30 10.64 -29.54
CA ARG A 468 18.13 11.58 -28.77
C ARG A 468 18.38 11.06 -27.37
N ARG A 469 19.63 11.17 -26.89
CA ARG A 469 20.01 10.81 -25.52
C ARG A 469 19.34 11.76 -24.53
N VAL A 470 18.26 11.30 -23.88
CA VAL A 470 17.56 11.99 -22.79
C VAL A 470 18.55 12.50 -21.74
N GLU A 471 19.58 11.71 -21.41
CA GLU A 471 20.64 12.05 -20.47
C GLU A 471 21.35 13.37 -20.79
N LEU A 472 21.72 13.63 -22.05
CA LEU A 472 22.41 14.87 -22.42
C LEU A 472 21.52 16.10 -22.21
N VAL A 473 20.23 15.96 -22.50
CA VAL A 473 19.27 17.05 -22.28
C VAL A 473 19.08 17.27 -20.78
N VAL A 474 18.99 16.19 -19.99
CA VAL A 474 18.89 16.27 -18.53
C VAL A 474 20.12 16.97 -17.95
N GLU A 475 21.34 16.65 -18.39
CA GLU A 475 22.56 17.34 -17.96
C GLU A 475 22.51 18.84 -18.24
N GLN A 476 22.06 19.21 -19.43
CA GLN A 476 21.95 20.61 -19.84
C GLN A 476 20.90 21.35 -19.00
N VAL A 477 19.71 20.78 -18.83
CA VAL A 477 18.62 21.36 -18.04
C VAL A 477 19.00 21.45 -16.56
N ALA A 478 19.67 20.44 -16.00
CA ALA A 478 20.15 20.45 -14.61
C ALA A 478 21.13 21.61 -14.37
N TRP A 479 22.09 21.79 -15.28
CA TRP A 479 23.06 22.87 -15.18
C TRP A 479 22.39 24.24 -15.26
N GLU A 480 21.46 24.43 -16.19
CA GLU A 480 20.72 25.69 -16.35
C GLU A 480 19.81 25.99 -15.17
N LEU A 481 19.04 25.01 -14.67
CA LEU A 481 18.19 25.18 -13.48
C LEU A 481 19.01 25.63 -12.26
N ARG A 482 20.19 25.03 -12.08
CA ARG A 482 21.11 25.46 -11.02
C ARG A 482 21.57 26.89 -11.23
N GLN A 483 21.97 27.27 -12.45
CA GLN A 483 22.42 28.63 -12.71
C GLN A 483 21.33 29.67 -12.45
N VAL A 484 20.10 29.42 -12.91
CA VAL A 484 18.96 30.30 -12.68
C VAL A 484 18.72 30.46 -11.18
N ARG A 485 18.70 29.36 -10.42
CA ARG A 485 18.56 29.41 -8.96
C ARG A 485 19.69 30.18 -8.28
N ASP A 486 20.95 29.88 -8.63
CA ASP A 486 22.13 30.50 -8.01
C ASP A 486 22.21 32.01 -8.33
N GLN A 487 21.58 32.46 -9.42
CA GLN A 487 21.43 33.88 -9.79
C GLN A 487 20.19 34.56 -9.19
N GLY A 488 19.34 33.83 -8.46
CA GLY A 488 18.08 34.34 -7.93
C GLY A 488 17.01 34.59 -9.00
N GLY A 489 17.11 33.92 -10.16
CA GLY A 489 16.13 33.96 -11.23
C GLY A 489 14.86 33.18 -10.91
N LYS A 490 13.94 33.14 -11.88
CA LYS A 490 12.59 32.58 -11.72
C LYS A 490 12.34 31.43 -12.68
N VAL A 491 12.09 30.25 -12.12
CA VAL A 491 11.64 29.06 -12.82
C VAL A 491 10.15 28.82 -12.55
N VAL A 492 9.38 28.63 -13.61
CA VAL A 492 7.96 28.25 -13.52
C VAL A 492 7.79 26.82 -14.00
N VAL A 493 7.03 26.01 -13.27
CA VAL A 493 6.70 24.63 -13.68
C VAL A 493 5.24 24.56 -14.07
N THR A 494 4.93 23.98 -15.23
CA THR A 494 3.57 23.54 -15.58
C THR A 494 3.52 22.03 -15.50
N ALA A 495 2.66 21.45 -14.67
CA ALA A 495 2.63 20.01 -14.46
C ALA A 495 1.23 19.39 -14.57
N GLY A 496 1.18 18.21 -15.17
CA GLY A 496 -0.03 17.41 -15.34
C GLY A 496 -0.09 16.23 -14.38
N PRO A 497 -1.24 15.56 -14.24
CA PRO A 497 -1.40 14.45 -13.29
C PRO A 497 -0.49 13.25 -13.60
N VAL A 498 -0.03 13.12 -14.86
CA VAL A 498 0.94 12.09 -15.27
C VAL A 498 2.25 12.16 -14.50
N VAL A 499 2.65 13.35 -14.00
CA VAL A 499 3.81 13.48 -13.10
C VAL A 499 3.65 12.62 -11.85
N ILE A 500 2.44 12.57 -11.29
CA ILE A 500 2.14 11.75 -10.13
C ILE A 500 2.06 10.28 -10.53
N HIS A 501 1.32 9.96 -11.59
CA HIS A 501 1.10 8.57 -12.05
C HIS A 501 2.39 7.81 -12.43
N THR A 502 3.44 8.54 -12.82
CA THR A 502 4.75 7.97 -13.21
C THR A 502 5.75 7.95 -12.04
N GLY A 503 5.33 8.32 -10.83
CA GLY A 503 6.19 8.38 -9.65
C GLY A 503 7.06 9.64 -9.56
N GLY A 504 6.92 10.60 -10.48
CA GLY A 504 7.69 11.85 -10.49
C GLY A 504 7.33 12.85 -9.40
N GLY A 505 6.25 12.63 -8.64
CA GLY A 505 5.78 13.54 -7.58
C GLY A 505 6.83 13.86 -6.52
N GLU A 506 7.55 12.84 -6.02
CA GLU A 506 8.59 13.03 -5.00
C GLU A 506 9.78 13.87 -5.52
N HIS A 507 10.11 13.71 -6.79
CA HIS A 507 11.19 14.44 -7.45
C HIS A 507 10.78 15.91 -7.69
N LEU A 508 9.54 16.16 -8.12
CA LEU A 508 9.03 17.53 -8.25
C LEU A 508 8.93 18.24 -6.89
N ALA A 509 8.44 17.54 -5.86
CA ALA A 509 8.42 18.05 -4.49
C ALA A 509 9.85 18.38 -3.99
N HIS A 510 10.83 17.54 -4.31
CA HIS A 510 12.24 17.82 -4.02
C HIS A 510 12.74 19.09 -4.72
N LEU A 511 12.43 19.30 -6.01
CA LEU A 511 12.82 20.51 -6.74
C LEU A 511 12.25 21.79 -6.10
N ILE A 512 10.99 21.76 -5.67
CA ILE A 512 10.34 22.86 -4.95
C ILE A 512 11.06 23.12 -3.63
N ARG A 513 11.26 22.07 -2.82
CA ARG A 513 11.92 22.15 -1.51
C ARG A 513 13.36 22.69 -1.58
N GLN A 514 14.10 22.37 -2.64
CA GLN A 514 15.46 22.85 -2.87
C GLN A 514 15.52 24.22 -3.57
N GLY A 515 14.38 24.89 -3.76
CA GLY A 515 14.30 26.25 -4.29
C GLY A 515 14.51 26.37 -5.79
N TYR A 516 14.38 25.29 -6.57
CA TYR A 516 14.48 25.35 -8.03
C TYR A 516 13.18 25.79 -8.72
N VAL A 517 12.07 25.94 -7.99
CA VAL A 517 10.75 26.25 -8.55
C VAL A 517 10.16 27.46 -7.81
N GLN A 518 9.78 28.50 -8.57
CA GLN A 518 9.25 29.76 -8.03
C GLN A 518 7.75 29.95 -8.30
N ALA A 519 7.15 29.18 -9.21
CA ALA A 519 5.70 29.09 -9.35
C ALA A 519 5.28 27.75 -9.96
N LEU A 520 4.13 27.23 -9.56
CA LEU A 520 3.53 26.00 -10.09
C LEU A 520 2.19 26.28 -10.78
N LEU A 521 2.04 25.83 -12.02
CA LEU A 521 0.84 25.97 -12.83
C LEU A 521 0.28 24.59 -13.15
N GLY A 522 -1.00 24.36 -12.88
CA GLY A 522 -1.62 23.05 -13.11
C GLY A 522 -3.14 23.10 -13.19
N GLY A 523 -3.77 21.94 -13.10
CA GLY A 523 -5.23 21.81 -13.01
C GLY A 523 -5.65 21.07 -11.75
N ASN A 524 -6.96 20.92 -11.55
CA ASN A 524 -7.53 20.19 -10.42
C ASN A 524 -6.92 18.79 -10.25
N ALA A 525 -6.76 18.05 -11.35
CA ALA A 525 -6.33 16.65 -11.30
C ALA A 525 -4.93 16.44 -10.70
N ILE A 526 -3.92 17.26 -11.03
CA ILE A 526 -2.57 17.07 -10.45
C ILE A 526 -2.60 17.30 -8.94
N ALA A 527 -3.34 18.32 -8.46
CA ALA A 527 -3.46 18.60 -7.04
C ALA A 527 -4.19 17.47 -6.30
N VAL A 528 -5.30 16.97 -6.86
CA VAL A 528 -6.03 15.84 -6.28
C VAL A 528 -5.14 14.60 -6.18
N HIS A 529 -4.42 14.24 -7.23
CA HIS A 529 -3.60 13.02 -7.24
C HIS A 529 -2.34 13.13 -6.39
N ASP A 530 -1.72 14.31 -6.30
CA ASP A 530 -0.59 14.54 -5.38
C ASP A 530 -1.04 14.34 -3.93
N ILE A 531 -2.18 14.92 -3.56
CA ILE A 531 -2.73 14.79 -2.20
C ILE A 531 -3.23 13.36 -1.95
N GLU A 532 -3.83 12.69 -2.96
CA GLU A 532 -4.20 11.27 -2.89
C GLU A 532 -2.98 10.38 -2.62
N GLN A 533 -1.86 10.62 -3.31
CA GLN A 533 -0.64 9.88 -3.09
C GLN A 533 -0.09 10.12 -1.68
N SER A 534 -0.10 11.36 -1.20
CA SER A 534 0.37 11.71 0.14
C SER A 534 -0.48 11.07 1.25
N MET A 535 -1.81 11.12 1.12
CA MET A 535 -2.73 10.68 2.15
C MET A 535 -3.00 9.17 2.14
N MET A 536 -3.05 8.56 0.95
CA MET A 536 -3.53 7.19 0.76
C MET A 536 -2.50 6.27 0.09
N GLY A 537 -1.39 6.81 -0.44
CA GLY A 537 -0.39 6.03 -1.19
C GLY A 537 -0.84 5.60 -2.58
N THR A 538 -1.98 6.10 -3.08
CA THR A 538 -2.54 5.75 -4.40
C THR A 538 -2.67 6.95 -5.31
N SER A 539 -2.76 6.70 -6.62
CA SER A 539 -3.11 7.71 -7.63
C SER A 539 -4.10 7.12 -8.63
N LEU A 540 -5.33 7.67 -8.71
CA LEU A 540 -6.46 7.05 -9.44
C LEU A 540 -6.71 5.59 -9.00
N GLY A 541 -6.43 5.30 -7.73
CA GLY A 541 -6.50 3.93 -7.25
C GLY A 541 -5.40 3.00 -7.76
N VAL A 542 -4.31 3.48 -8.35
CA VAL A 542 -3.11 2.67 -8.59
C VAL A 542 -2.19 2.81 -7.38
N ASP A 543 -1.68 1.70 -6.83
CA ASP A 543 -0.68 1.75 -5.78
C ASP A 543 0.66 2.19 -6.38
N MET A 544 1.15 3.35 -5.94
CA MET A 544 2.31 4.01 -6.54
C MET A 544 3.63 3.26 -6.33
N LYS A 545 3.71 2.38 -5.32
CA LYS A 545 4.91 1.56 -5.09
C LYS A 545 4.95 0.34 -6.01
N ARG A 546 3.79 -0.15 -6.42
CA ARG A 546 3.65 -1.43 -7.15
C ARG A 546 3.32 -1.25 -8.63
N GLY A 547 2.80 -0.10 -9.03
CA GLY A 547 2.34 0.14 -10.41
C GLY A 547 1.13 -0.72 -10.81
N VAL A 548 0.42 -1.29 -9.84
CA VAL A 548 -0.78 -2.12 -10.07
C VAL A 548 -2.04 -1.40 -9.59
N SER A 549 -3.13 -1.58 -10.33
CA SER A 549 -4.43 -1.01 -9.98
C SER A 549 -4.96 -1.65 -8.69
N VAL A 550 -5.27 -0.83 -7.70
CA VAL A 550 -6.12 -1.15 -6.55
C VAL A 550 -7.57 -0.97 -7.01
N ARG A 551 -8.28 -2.08 -7.21
CA ARG A 551 -9.71 -1.98 -7.56
C ARG A 551 -10.46 -1.24 -6.43
N GLY A 552 -11.42 -0.38 -6.76
CA GLY A 552 -12.10 0.49 -5.78
C GLY A 552 -11.33 1.74 -5.36
N GLY A 553 -10.05 1.88 -5.75
CA GLY A 553 -9.27 3.09 -5.47
C GLY A 553 -9.77 4.35 -6.20
N HIS A 554 -10.73 4.21 -7.14
CA HIS A 554 -11.52 5.33 -7.64
C HIS A 554 -12.28 6.07 -6.52
N ARG A 555 -12.43 5.51 -5.31
CA ARG A 555 -13.01 6.23 -4.17
C ARG A 555 -12.02 7.16 -3.48
N HIS A 556 -10.72 6.88 -3.55
CA HIS A 556 -9.70 7.60 -2.77
C HIS A 556 -9.63 9.08 -3.16
N HIS A 557 -9.60 9.37 -4.48
CA HIS A 557 -9.58 10.74 -4.95
C HIS A 557 -10.85 11.53 -4.56
N LEU A 558 -12.03 10.90 -4.51
CA LEU A 558 -13.26 11.53 -4.02
C LEU A 558 -13.20 11.82 -2.51
N LYS A 559 -12.64 10.91 -1.71
CA LYS A 559 -12.38 11.14 -0.27
C LYS A 559 -11.47 12.35 -0.08
N VAL A 560 -10.39 12.45 -0.88
CA VAL A 560 -9.45 13.59 -0.89
C VAL A 560 -10.17 14.88 -1.27
N ILE A 561 -10.91 14.91 -2.37
CA ILE A 561 -11.67 16.09 -2.80
C ILE A 561 -12.61 16.55 -1.69
N ASN A 562 -13.37 15.64 -1.09
CA ASN A 562 -14.30 15.97 -0.01
C ASN A 562 -13.57 16.52 1.22
N MET A 563 -12.42 15.92 1.59
CA MET A 563 -11.61 16.35 2.72
C MET A 563 -11.03 17.75 2.53
N ILE A 564 -10.46 18.05 1.37
CA ILE A 564 -9.91 19.38 1.09
C ILE A 564 -11.04 20.44 1.02
N ARG A 565 -12.21 20.09 0.47
CA ARG A 565 -13.39 20.97 0.52
C ARG A 565 -13.86 21.24 1.94
N ARG A 566 -13.78 20.24 2.82
CA ARG A 566 -14.05 20.41 4.26
C ARG A 566 -13.05 21.34 4.94
N CYS A 567 -11.75 21.18 4.66
CA CYS A 567 -10.70 22.06 5.16
C CYS A 567 -10.85 23.50 4.63
N GLY A 568 -11.39 23.65 3.42
CA GLY A 568 -11.70 24.91 2.76
C GLY A 568 -10.62 25.41 1.81
N SER A 569 -9.38 24.93 1.92
CA SER A 569 -8.30 25.13 0.93
C SER A 569 -7.19 24.11 1.17
N ILE A 570 -6.28 23.95 0.19
CA ILE A 570 -5.06 23.14 0.33
C ILE A 570 -4.18 23.69 1.45
N GLU A 571 -4.00 25.01 1.53
CA GLU A 571 -3.21 25.67 2.58
C GLU A 571 -3.71 25.30 3.99
N LYS A 572 -5.03 25.41 4.23
CA LYS A 572 -5.63 25.03 5.51
C LYS A 572 -5.48 23.55 5.82
N ALA A 573 -5.51 22.68 4.81
CA ALA A 573 -5.30 21.25 5.01
C ALA A 573 -3.85 20.94 5.43
N VAL A 574 -2.87 21.69 4.92
CA VAL A 574 -1.47 21.60 5.36
C VAL A 574 -1.31 22.14 6.78
N GLU A 575 -1.92 23.29 7.10
CA GLU A 575 -1.88 23.89 8.45
C GLU A 575 -2.51 22.97 9.52
N GLN A 576 -3.60 22.28 9.17
CA GLN A 576 -4.28 21.33 10.05
C GLN A 576 -3.55 19.97 10.16
N GLY A 577 -2.47 19.77 9.40
CA GLY A 577 -1.73 18.50 9.37
C GLY A 577 -2.45 17.35 8.66
N VAL A 578 -3.48 17.66 7.86
CA VAL A 578 -4.20 16.67 7.03
C VAL A 578 -3.34 16.26 5.84
N VAL A 579 -2.64 17.23 5.23
CA VAL A 579 -1.67 16.99 4.15
C VAL A 579 -0.27 17.23 4.71
N THR A 580 0.58 16.20 4.67
CA THR A 580 1.89 16.21 5.37
C THR A 580 3.09 16.06 4.45
N SER A 581 2.87 15.76 3.17
CA SER A 581 3.90 15.60 2.15
C SER A 581 3.34 15.84 0.74
N GLY A 582 4.19 15.83 -0.28
CA GLY A 582 3.78 15.99 -1.69
C GLY A 582 4.15 17.34 -2.29
N VAL A 583 3.87 17.51 -3.59
CA VAL A 583 4.17 18.70 -4.39
C VAL A 583 3.49 19.93 -3.80
N LEU A 584 2.18 19.85 -3.53
CA LEU A 584 1.40 20.99 -3.04
C LEU A 584 1.70 21.31 -1.57
N TYR A 585 2.07 20.32 -0.77
CA TYR A 585 2.60 20.52 0.58
C TYR A 585 3.87 21.37 0.56
N GLU A 586 4.84 21.02 -0.30
CA GLU A 586 6.08 21.79 -0.43
C GLU A 586 5.83 23.19 -0.99
N CYS A 587 4.85 23.37 -1.90
CA CYS A 587 4.44 24.70 -2.33
C CYS A 587 3.98 25.58 -1.16
N VAL A 588 3.09 25.06 -0.30
CA VAL A 588 2.59 25.80 0.88
C VAL A 588 3.73 26.08 1.86
N ARG A 589 4.57 25.08 2.19
CA ARG A 589 5.66 25.20 3.16
C ARG A 589 6.76 26.16 2.71
N ALA A 590 7.09 26.16 1.42
CA ALA A 590 8.11 27.03 0.84
C ALA A 590 7.58 28.40 0.40
N GLY A 591 6.27 28.65 0.50
CA GLY A 591 5.65 29.88 0.01
C GLY A 591 5.70 30.04 -1.51
N VAL A 592 5.75 28.93 -2.25
CA VAL A 592 5.74 28.93 -3.72
C VAL A 592 4.30 29.07 -4.21
N PRO A 593 3.96 30.15 -4.93
CA PRO A 593 2.61 30.35 -5.43
C PRO A 593 2.24 29.29 -6.47
N PHE A 594 0.99 28.85 -6.43
CA PHE A 594 0.44 27.93 -7.43
C PHE A 594 -0.91 28.42 -7.96
N SER A 595 -1.22 28.07 -9.22
CA SER A 595 -2.51 28.34 -9.85
C SER A 595 -3.08 27.09 -10.49
N LEU A 596 -4.30 26.73 -10.08
CA LEU A 596 -5.02 25.56 -10.56
C LEU A 596 -6.15 26.01 -11.49
N ALA A 597 -5.91 25.92 -12.80
CA ALA A 597 -6.93 26.25 -13.79
C ALA A 597 -7.93 25.10 -13.93
N GLY A 598 -9.22 25.42 -13.81
CA GLY A 598 -10.31 24.46 -13.98
C GLY A 598 -10.45 23.93 -15.41
N SER A 599 -11.16 22.80 -15.53
CA SER A 599 -11.47 22.12 -16.77
C SER A 599 -12.87 21.50 -16.73
N ILE A 600 -13.43 21.19 -17.90
CA ILE A 600 -14.76 20.57 -18.01
C ILE A 600 -14.82 19.15 -17.40
N ARG A 601 -13.66 18.52 -17.17
CA ARG A 601 -13.54 17.17 -16.62
C ARG A 601 -13.37 17.11 -15.10
N ASP A 602 -13.37 18.25 -14.41
CA ASP A 602 -12.97 18.29 -13.00
C ASP A 602 -14.03 17.69 -12.07
N ASP A 603 -13.57 16.77 -11.21
CA ASP A 603 -14.32 16.25 -10.06
C ASP A 603 -14.14 17.17 -8.84
N GLY A 604 -15.23 17.45 -8.12
CA GLY A 604 -15.27 18.44 -7.03
C GLY A 604 -15.82 19.79 -7.53
N PRO A 605 -14.96 20.75 -7.93
CA PRO A 605 -13.49 20.76 -7.86
C PRO A 605 -12.97 21.06 -6.44
N LEU A 606 -11.64 21.05 -6.26
CA LEU A 606 -11.00 21.59 -5.06
C LEU A 606 -11.33 23.10 -4.90
N PRO A 607 -11.41 23.64 -3.66
CA PRO A 607 -11.70 25.05 -3.43
C PRO A 607 -10.72 26.01 -4.13
N ASP A 608 -9.46 25.59 -4.24
CA ASP A 608 -8.36 26.34 -4.85
C ASP A 608 -8.42 26.36 -6.39
N THR A 609 -9.29 25.56 -7.01
CA THR A 609 -9.40 25.50 -8.47
C THR A 609 -10.20 26.68 -9.02
N GLN A 610 -9.58 27.47 -9.89
CA GLN A 610 -10.23 28.59 -10.56
C GLN A 610 -11.10 28.09 -11.72
N THR A 611 -12.42 28.16 -11.57
CA THR A 611 -13.39 27.74 -12.59
C THR A 611 -13.69 28.81 -13.63
N ASP A 612 -13.41 30.08 -13.34
CA ASP A 612 -13.48 31.18 -14.31
C ASP A 612 -12.19 31.21 -15.15
N MET A 613 -12.31 30.78 -16.41
CA MET A 613 -11.16 30.66 -17.32
C MET A 613 -10.50 31.98 -17.67
N ILE A 614 -11.22 33.10 -17.59
CA ILE A 614 -10.62 34.42 -17.82
C ILE A 614 -9.68 34.74 -16.66
N LYS A 615 -10.15 34.57 -15.43
CA LYS A 615 -9.32 34.77 -14.22
C LYS A 615 -8.17 33.77 -14.14
N ALA A 616 -8.38 32.53 -14.58
CA ALA A 616 -7.32 31.53 -14.61
C ALA A 616 -6.17 31.95 -15.56
N GLN A 617 -6.51 32.49 -16.74
CA GLN A 617 -5.52 33.01 -17.68
C GLN A 617 -4.82 34.26 -17.14
N GLU A 618 -5.55 35.20 -16.53
CA GLU A 618 -4.96 36.38 -15.88
C GLU A 618 -3.94 35.99 -14.80
N GLU A 619 -4.28 35.03 -13.95
CA GLU A 619 -3.40 34.55 -12.88
C GLU A 619 -2.19 33.78 -13.43
N TYR A 620 -2.37 32.96 -14.46
CA TYR A 620 -1.26 32.32 -15.17
C TYR A 620 -0.29 33.36 -15.73
N ALA A 621 -0.80 34.37 -16.45
CA ALA A 621 0.02 35.42 -17.02
C ALA A 621 0.82 36.17 -15.94
N ARG A 622 0.16 36.53 -14.83
CA ARG A 622 0.81 37.17 -13.67
C ARG A 622 1.95 36.31 -13.09
N LEU A 623 1.72 35.01 -12.95
CA LEU A 623 2.74 34.09 -12.42
C LEU A 623 3.87 33.82 -13.41
N LEU A 624 3.67 34.04 -14.71
CA LEU A 624 4.70 33.92 -15.76
C LEU A 624 5.59 35.17 -15.89
N GLU A 625 5.18 36.32 -15.36
CA GLU A 625 5.97 37.56 -15.45
C GLU A 625 7.38 37.37 -14.88
N GLY A 626 8.40 37.71 -15.67
CA GLY A 626 9.81 37.60 -15.27
C GLY A 626 10.35 36.17 -15.17
N ALA A 627 9.69 35.17 -15.76
CA ALA A 627 10.23 33.81 -15.84
C ALA A 627 11.48 33.77 -16.73
N ASP A 628 12.57 33.20 -16.23
CA ASP A 628 13.79 32.91 -17.00
C ASP A 628 13.70 31.54 -17.69
N MET A 629 13.00 30.60 -17.06
CA MET A 629 12.80 29.25 -17.55
C MET A 629 11.40 28.72 -17.21
N ILE A 630 10.82 27.95 -18.13
CA ILE A 630 9.57 27.24 -17.94
C ILE A 630 9.78 25.75 -18.20
N LEU A 631 9.48 24.93 -17.18
CA LEU A 631 9.51 23.48 -17.26
C LEU A 631 8.08 22.95 -17.48
N MET A 632 7.84 22.32 -18.62
CA MET A 632 6.53 21.80 -19.02
C MET A 632 6.51 20.28 -18.92
N LEU A 633 5.74 19.75 -17.97
CA LEU A 633 5.76 18.35 -17.54
C LEU A 633 4.43 17.65 -17.83
N SER A 634 4.33 17.00 -18.99
CA SER A 634 3.21 16.15 -19.41
C SER A 634 1.83 16.78 -19.19
N SER A 635 1.70 18.06 -19.56
CA SER A 635 0.51 18.88 -19.30
C SER A 635 -0.03 19.56 -20.55
N MET A 636 -0.21 18.82 -21.65
CA MET A 636 -0.54 19.32 -22.99
C MET A 636 -1.36 20.63 -23.02
N LEU A 637 -2.56 20.66 -22.43
CA LEU A 637 -3.44 21.83 -22.46
C LEU A 637 -2.85 23.04 -21.71
N HIS A 638 -2.31 22.83 -20.52
CA HIS A 638 -1.68 23.89 -19.73
C HIS A 638 -0.38 24.38 -20.38
N SER A 639 0.46 23.47 -20.88
CA SER A 639 1.71 23.80 -21.58
C SER A 639 1.46 24.65 -22.83
N ILE A 640 0.42 24.33 -23.60
CA ILE A 640 0.00 25.13 -24.76
C ILE A 640 -0.49 26.52 -24.33
N GLY A 641 -1.29 26.59 -23.27
CA GLY A 641 -1.76 27.87 -22.71
C GLY A 641 -0.59 28.74 -22.26
N VAL A 642 0.36 28.17 -21.51
CA VAL A 642 1.56 28.87 -21.05
C VAL A 642 2.44 29.31 -22.21
N GLY A 643 2.69 28.45 -23.19
CA GLY A 643 3.47 28.82 -24.38
C GLY A 643 2.88 30.01 -25.14
N ASN A 644 1.54 30.16 -25.16
CA ASN A 644 0.88 31.33 -25.75
C ASN A 644 1.05 32.63 -24.97
N MET A 645 1.23 32.55 -23.66
CA MET A 645 1.36 33.70 -22.77
C MET A 645 2.81 34.10 -22.53
N THR A 646 3.77 33.33 -23.07
CA THR A 646 5.19 33.51 -22.80
C THR A 646 5.86 34.31 -23.92
N PRO A 647 6.61 35.39 -23.62
CA PRO A 647 7.37 36.12 -24.62
C PRO A 647 8.62 35.34 -25.08
N ALA A 648 9.21 35.73 -26.21
CA ALA A 648 10.51 35.20 -26.62
C ALA A 648 11.63 35.61 -25.63
N GLY A 649 12.70 34.80 -25.54
CA GLY A 649 13.80 34.99 -24.59
C GLY A 649 13.64 34.23 -23.27
N VAL A 650 12.51 33.53 -23.09
CA VAL A 650 12.29 32.61 -21.98
C VAL A 650 12.61 31.19 -22.44
N LYS A 651 13.48 30.50 -21.70
CA LYS A 651 13.82 29.11 -22.00
C LYS A 651 12.64 28.20 -21.70
N MET A 652 12.29 27.32 -22.64
CA MET A 652 11.18 26.38 -22.46
C MET A 652 11.67 24.94 -22.61
N VAL A 653 11.42 24.12 -21.60
CA VAL A 653 11.74 22.69 -21.62
C VAL A 653 10.43 21.92 -21.60
N CYS A 654 10.12 21.20 -22.69
CA CYS A 654 8.91 20.40 -22.81
C CYS A 654 9.22 18.91 -22.73
N VAL A 655 8.60 18.24 -21.76
CA VAL A 655 8.73 16.80 -21.53
C VAL A 655 7.34 16.17 -21.62
N ASP A 656 7.14 15.28 -22.58
CA ASP A 656 5.90 14.51 -22.72
C ASP A 656 6.21 13.20 -23.44
N ILE A 657 5.54 12.10 -23.07
CA ILE A 657 5.71 10.82 -23.74
C ILE A 657 5.12 10.83 -25.16
N ASN A 658 4.16 11.73 -25.42
CA ASN A 658 3.54 11.90 -26.72
C ASN A 658 4.33 12.91 -27.57
N PRO A 659 4.99 12.46 -28.65
CA PRO A 659 5.79 13.35 -29.50
C PRO A 659 4.96 14.47 -30.13
N ALA A 660 3.66 14.28 -30.35
CA ALA A 660 2.80 15.31 -30.95
C ALA A 660 2.69 16.56 -30.06
N VAL A 661 2.70 16.39 -28.74
CA VAL A 661 2.65 17.51 -27.77
C VAL A 661 3.96 18.28 -27.81
N VAL A 662 5.09 17.55 -27.77
CA VAL A 662 6.44 18.12 -27.81
C VAL A 662 6.66 18.91 -29.10
N THR A 663 6.31 18.33 -30.25
CA THR A 663 6.43 19.01 -31.55
C THR A 663 5.56 20.25 -31.61
N LYS A 664 4.30 20.19 -31.12
CA LYS A 664 3.39 21.35 -31.11
C LYS A 664 3.89 22.53 -30.30
N LEU A 665 4.66 22.29 -29.24
CA LEU A 665 5.24 23.34 -28.40
C LEU A 665 6.55 23.87 -28.98
N SER A 666 7.36 22.97 -29.55
CA SER A 666 8.62 23.34 -30.23
C SER A 666 8.37 24.19 -31.49
N ASP A 667 7.25 23.97 -32.18
CA ASP A 667 6.90 24.68 -33.42
C ASP A 667 6.37 26.12 -33.20
N ARG A 668 6.11 26.55 -31.96
CA ARG A 668 5.50 27.87 -31.67
C ARG A 668 6.49 29.04 -31.63
N GLY A 669 7.60 28.95 -32.36
CA GLY A 669 8.45 30.10 -32.68
C GLY A 669 9.41 30.55 -31.58
N SER A 670 9.57 29.77 -30.52
CA SER A 670 10.64 29.98 -29.54
C SER A 670 11.95 29.39 -30.05
N VAL A 671 12.91 30.24 -30.39
CA VAL A 671 14.27 29.83 -30.76
C VAL A 671 14.98 29.07 -29.61
N GLU A 672 14.39 29.10 -28.40
CA GLU A 672 14.96 28.61 -27.13
C GLU A 672 14.15 27.45 -26.49
N SER A 673 13.37 26.69 -27.28
CA SER A 673 12.65 25.51 -26.77
C SER A 673 13.41 24.20 -26.95
N VAL A 674 13.48 23.41 -25.89
CA VAL A 674 14.02 22.04 -25.88
C VAL A 674 12.88 21.06 -25.63
N GLY A 675 12.69 20.13 -26.56
CA GLY A 675 11.68 19.07 -26.46
C GLY A 675 12.29 17.69 -26.16
N VAL A 676 11.72 16.98 -25.20
CA VAL A 676 12.13 15.62 -24.79
C VAL A 676 10.93 14.69 -24.82
N VAL A 677 11.01 13.64 -25.63
CA VAL A 677 9.99 12.60 -25.70
C VAL A 677 10.40 11.44 -24.79
N THR A 678 9.87 11.40 -23.58
CA THR A 678 10.22 10.38 -22.57
C THR A 678 9.17 10.30 -21.45
N ASP A 679 9.31 9.32 -20.58
CA ASP A 679 8.56 9.24 -19.33
C ASP A 679 8.96 10.40 -18.40
N VAL A 680 7.97 11.15 -17.92
CA VAL A 680 8.23 12.37 -17.14
C VAL A 680 8.75 12.07 -15.73
N GLY A 681 8.37 10.93 -15.14
CA GLY A 681 8.91 10.46 -13.86
C GLY A 681 10.38 10.11 -13.99
N LEU A 682 10.76 9.37 -15.04
CA LEU A 682 12.14 9.07 -15.37
C LEU A 682 12.97 10.34 -15.60
N PHE A 683 12.44 11.30 -16.37
CA PHE A 683 13.10 12.59 -16.59
C PHE A 683 13.38 13.31 -15.28
N LEU A 684 12.39 13.42 -14.39
CA LEU A 684 12.55 14.08 -13.10
C LEU A 684 13.52 13.33 -12.17
N SER A 685 13.51 12.00 -12.20
CA SER A 685 14.44 11.18 -11.42
C SER A 685 15.89 11.44 -11.83
N LEU A 686 16.18 11.39 -13.13
CA LEU A 686 17.51 11.70 -13.67
C LEU A 686 17.90 13.15 -13.39
N LEU A 687 16.95 14.09 -13.46
CA LEU A 687 17.19 15.51 -13.19
C LEU A 687 17.64 15.75 -11.74
N VAL A 688 16.95 15.17 -10.77
CA VAL A 688 17.32 15.27 -9.34
C VAL A 688 18.69 14.62 -9.11
N GLN A 689 18.91 13.39 -9.61
CA GLN A 689 20.21 12.72 -9.49
C GLN A 689 21.36 13.55 -10.08
N GLN A 690 21.11 14.26 -11.17
CA GLN A 690 22.12 15.10 -11.80
C GLN A 690 22.36 16.41 -11.02
N LEU A 691 21.31 17.02 -10.47
CA LEU A 691 21.44 18.19 -9.59
C LEU A 691 22.21 17.86 -8.30
N ASP A 692 22.02 16.67 -7.74
CA ASP A 692 22.77 16.19 -6.56
C ASP A 692 24.27 16.07 -6.86
N LYS A 693 24.63 15.58 -8.06
CA LYS A 693 26.02 15.53 -8.52
C LYS A 693 26.63 16.93 -8.68
N LEU A 694 25.84 17.90 -9.16
CA LEU A 694 26.31 19.28 -9.38
C LEU A 694 26.47 20.08 -8.07
N THR A 695 25.74 19.72 -7.02
CA THR A 695 25.73 20.41 -5.73
C THR A 695 26.63 19.75 -4.68
N SER A 696 26.98 18.48 -4.86
CA SER A 696 27.98 17.79 -4.05
C SER A 696 29.40 18.29 -4.41
N PRO A 697 30.22 18.75 -3.44
CA PRO A 697 31.62 19.05 -3.71
C PRO A 697 32.33 17.81 -4.28
N TYR A 698 33.17 17.98 -5.29
CA TYR A 698 34.07 16.92 -5.76
C TYR A 698 34.84 16.39 -4.54
N GLN A 699 34.54 15.17 -4.10
CA GLN A 699 35.46 14.43 -3.24
C GLN A 699 36.68 14.16 -4.10
N THR A 700 37.70 15.00 -3.95
CA THR A 700 39.03 14.68 -4.44
C THR A 700 39.41 13.39 -3.75
N ALA A 701 39.44 12.30 -4.52
CA ALA A 701 40.05 11.06 -4.08
C ALA A 701 41.42 11.43 -3.53
N HIS A 702 41.61 11.26 -2.21
CA HIS A 702 42.91 11.37 -1.61
C HIS A 702 43.78 10.28 -2.21
N THR A 703 44.52 10.62 -3.27
CA THR A 703 45.75 9.95 -3.64
C THR A 703 46.80 10.33 -2.61
N VAL A 704 47.08 9.44 -1.65
CA VAL A 704 48.26 8.56 -1.53
C VAL A 704 48.06 7.67 -0.30
#